data_AF-A0ABD1F0U2-F1
#
_entry.id   AF-A0ABD1F0U2-F1
#
_cell.length_a   1.000
_cell.length_b   1.000
_cell.length_c   1.000
_cell.angle_alpha   90.00
_cell.angle_beta   90.00
_cell.angle_gamma   90.00
#
_symmetry.space_group_name_H-M   'P 1'
#
loop_
_entity.id
_entity.type
_entity.pdbx_description
1 polymer ?
#
loop_
_entity_poly.entity_id
_entity_poly.type
_entity_poly.pdbx_seq_one_letter_code
_entity_poly.pdbx_strand_id
1 'polypeptide(L)'
;MKKRSVYSREQEKYIQSEFSRLKGTFYMDHAGAALYSDKQMENVLLDLQRNIYSNPHAHNTSSNNTQDAIDLIRFKVLSFFNTTQEEYSVIFTSGATHALKLVAESFNFNGGTLVYLEDNHTSVLGMRKLVDKFRELKVADAFNLLSSKRRLMKSSSGNGENCLFVYPAESNFAGTKFPLSWIESVKKMYLKDPASKWYTLLDATCFVATNQLDLNQYKPDFVTISFYKIFGYPTGLGALIVKRSSEEVLRKKYLGGGTVLMALSSQNVMIPRPNIHERFEDGTINFLSIISLTHGFETLCRLQLNPNLISRHTFNIAKYIHENLSELRHSNGKSVAVLYGDSKFESIENQGGIINFNLKRPNGDYVGFAEVLHIANLHKIYLRTGCFCNPGACQKFLQLSAEDVKTHYEAGHVCGDQNDLVNGYPTGSVRISFGYMSTYEDADTFISMIHSCFVSKSLFTENISLKSGNVLINQTSTTPYTEITGRLVKVFLYPVKSCAAFEVKNMWKLTKLGLKYDRRWMIVNASGSCVSQKQIKSLCTLKPTLDFTVNKLRLTVKDSEIEVPLEVTEETSNEGYICNSKVCGDRIQGIDCGTKVAEWLSEKFNNPGLRLLRQIEFTHNTSGRSSKEGKKILSLANNAEYLLINLSTVQWLRDRIPREDIIHHSIESILLRFRANFIVDFAKPFVENDLAILCFNDVSFNFSGQCTRCQMICIDQETGEISKEPLQTLSRELEGKMRFGIYLSPRNLDIESVIIECGCSVTGYINDKT
;
A
#
# COMPACT_ATOMS: atom_id res chain seq x y z
N MET A 1 -24.51 14.18 -13.63
CA MET A 1 -25.26 13.89 -12.37
C MET A 1 -25.22 15.09 -11.41
N LYS A 2 -26.22 15.21 -10.51
CA LYS A 2 -26.38 16.38 -9.62
C LYS A 2 -25.63 16.18 -8.30
N LYS A 3 -24.69 17.10 -7.99
CA LYS A 3 -24.02 17.17 -6.69
C LYS A 3 -25.01 17.57 -5.60
N ARG A 4 -24.94 16.93 -4.44
CA ARG A 4 -25.80 17.19 -3.28
C ARG A 4 -24.93 17.44 -2.06
N SER A 5 -24.40 18.66 -1.94
CA SER A 5 -23.66 19.04 -0.73
C SER A 5 -24.58 19.01 0.49
N VAL A 6 -24.03 18.50 1.58
CA VAL A 6 -24.71 18.31 2.87
C VAL A 6 -24.29 19.39 3.86
N TYR A 7 -23.13 19.99 3.66
CA TYR A 7 -22.56 21.04 4.49
C TYR A 7 -22.89 22.42 3.93
N SER A 8 -22.90 23.45 4.78
CA SER A 8 -22.88 24.82 4.30
C SER A 8 -21.52 25.15 3.68
N ARG A 9 -21.44 26.14 2.78
CA ARG A 9 -20.16 26.58 2.21
C ARG A 9 -19.16 27.03 3.28
N GLU A 10 -19.65 27.63 4.36
CA GLU A 10 -18.82 28.05 5.49
C GLU A 10 -18.27 26.83 6.26
N GLN A 11 -19.12 25.82 6.49
CA GLN A 11 -18.70 24.57 7.13
C GLN A 11 -17.70 23.79 6.27
N GLU A 12 -17.89 23.73 4.95
CA GLU A 12 -16.92 23.11 4.03
C GLU A 12 -15.55 23.78 4.13
N LYS A 13 -15.50 25.13 4.08
CA LYS A 13 -14.25 25.88 4.24
C LYS A 13 -13.60 25.64 5.60
N TYR A 14 -14.40 25.57 6.65
CA TYR A 14 -13.90 25.34 8.00
C TYR A 14 -13.30 23.93 8.15
N ILE A 15 -13.98 22.90 7.63
CA ILE A 15 -13.44 21.53 7.56
C ILE A 15 -12.18 21.51 6.71
N GLN A 16 -12.13 22.16 5.55
CA GLN A 16 -10.93 22.19 4.72
C GLN A 16 -9.73 22.84 5.43
N SER A 17 -9.97 23.88 6.24
CA SER A 17 -8.91 24.56 6.99
C SER A 17 -8.24 23.65 8.04
N GLU A 18 -8.94 22.61 8.49
CA GLU A 18 -8.44 21.60 9.43
C GLU A 18 -7.52 20.55 8.78
N PHE A 19 -7.44 20.52 7.45
CA PHE A 19 -6.65 19.55 6.68
C PHE A 19 -5.77 20.27 5.66
N SER A 20 -5.04 21.31 6.10
CA SER A 20 -4.23 22.16 5.22
C SER A 20 -3.21 21.37 4.39
N ARG A 21 -2.70 20.26 4.94
CA ARG A 21 -1.77 19.33 4.28
C ARG A 21 -2.35 18.58 3.09
N LEU A 22 -3.67 18.59 2.88
CA LEU A 22 -4.32 17.99 1.71
C LEU A 22 -4.36 18.93 0.51
N LYS A 23 -3.86 20.16 0.60
CA LYS A 23 -3.89 21.11 -0.52
C LYS A 23 -3.24 20.50 -1.78
N GLY A 24 -4.06 20.33 -2.83
CA GLY A 24 -3.64 19.72 -4.10
C GLY A 24 -3.39 18.22 -4.05
N THR A 25 -3.98 17.52 -3.06
CA THR A 25 -3.88 16.09 -2.83
C THR A 25 -5.28 15.52 -2.54
N PHE A 26 -5.63 14.40 -3.17
CA PHE A 26 -6.98 13.85 -3.11
C PHE A 26 -6.96 12.49 -2.39
N TYR A 27 -7.35 12.48 -1.13
CA TYR A 27 -7.30 11.28 -0.29
C TYR A 27 -8.61 10.48 -0.35
N MET A 28 -8.53 9.24 -0.84
CA MET A 28 -9.68 8.35 -1.07
C MET A 28 -9.50 6.96 -0.43
N ASP A 29 -8.75 6.84 0.67
CA ASP A 29 -8.56 5.58 1.42
C ASP A 29 -9.08 5.67 2.87
N HIS A 30 -10.18 6.40 3.11
CA HIS A 30 -10.75 6.57 4.44
C HIS A 30 -11.09 5.25 5.16
N ALA A 31 -11.59 4.24 4.43
CA ALA A 31 -11.88 2.92 4.98
C ALA A 31 -10.60 2.15 5.41
N GLY A 32 -9.45 2.55 4.87
CA GLY A 32 -8.12 2.13 5.30
C GLY A 32 -7.74 2.82 6.60
N ALA A 33 -7.74 4.15 6.61
CA ALA A 33 -7.50 5.00 7.77
C ALA A 33 -8.18 6.37 7.60
N ALA A 34 -8.72 6.95 8.67
CA ALA A 34 -9.11 8.36 8.63
C ALA A 34 -7.87 9.26 8.75
N LEU A 35 -8.06 10.56 8.49
CA LEU A 35 -7.03 11.57 8.71
C LEU A 35 -7.38 12.36 9.97
N TYR A 36 -6.37 12.64 10.80
CA TYR A 36 -6.52 13.53 11.95
C TYR A 36 -6.53 14.99 11.51
N SER A 37 -7.19 15.89 12.24
CA SER A 37 -7.08 17.31 11.90
C SER A 37 -5.78 17.94 12.40
N ASP A 38 -5.37 19.04 11.77
CA ASP A 38 -4.20 19.80 12.20
C ASP A 38 -4.41 20.30 13.65
N LYS A 39 -5.62 20.80 13.96
CA LYS A 39 -5.95 21.29 15.31
C LYS A 39 -6.04 20.19 16.36
N GLN A 40 -6.46 18.98 15.98
CA GLN A 40 -6.44 17.82 16.87
C GLN A 40 -5.02 17.57 17.38
N MET A 41 -4.03 17.60 16.49
CA MET A 41 -2.63 17.36 16.86
C MET A 41 -2.03 18.49 17.68
N GLU A 42 -2.35 19.74 17.35
CA GLU A 42 -1.97 20.90 18.18
C GLU A 42 -2.50 20.76 19.61
N ASN A 43 -3.79 20.40 19.76
CA ASN A 43 -4.40 20.27 21.07
C ASN A 43 -3.83 19.10 21.88
N VAL A 44 -3.54 17.96 21.23
CA VAL A 44 -2.83 16.83 21.86
C VAL A 44 -1.47 17.29 22.38
N LEU A 45 -0.69 18.01 21.58
CA LEU A 45 0.63 18.49 22.00
C LEU A 45 0.53 19.46 23.19
N LEU A 46 -0.41 20.41 23.13
CA LEU A 46 -0.64 21.37 24.21
C LEU A 46 -1.08 20.70 25.50
N ASP A 47 -1.93 19.67 25.42
CA ASP A 47 -2.39 18.88 26.57
C ASP A 47 -1.20 18.15 27.23
N LEU A 48 -0.40 17.44 26.43
CA LEU A 48 0.79 16.72 26.92
C LEU A 48 1.88 17.65 27.48
N GLN A 49 1.98 18.89 27.00
CA GLN A 49 2.92 19.88 27.53
C GLN A 49 2.47 20.49 28.86
N ARG A 50 1.15 20.58 29.08
CA ARG A 50 0.58 21.25 30.26
C ARG A 50 0.31 20.30 31.42
N ASN A 51 0.09 19.02 31.13
CA ASN A 51 -0.33 18.02 32.10
C ASN A 51 0.76 16.97 32.35
N ILE A 52 0.90 16.55 33.61
CA ILE A 52 1.79 15.45 33.99
C ILE A 52 0.95 14.18 34.07
N TYR A 53 1.08 13.31 33.07
CA TYR A 53 0.49 11.98 33.07
C TYR A 53 1.54 10.94 33.44
N SER A 54 1.26 10.15 34.46
CA SER A 54 2.14 9.06 34.92
C SER A 54 1.41 7.73 34.91
N ASN A 55 2.10 6.63 35.26
CA ASN A 55 1.48 5.31 35.25
C ASN A 55 0.26 5.29 36.18
N PRO A 56 -0.95 4.91 35.70
CA PRO A 56 -2.18 4.95 36.50
C PRO A 56 -2.15 4.08 37.76
N HIS A 57 -1.22 3.11 37.84
CA HIS A 57 -1.11 2.20 38.99
C HIS A 57 -0.21 2.70 40.13
N ALA A 58 0.33 3.92 40.06
CA ALA A 58 1.31 4.43 41.03
C ALA A 58 0.70 5.11 42.28
N HIS A 59 -0.63 5.24 42.37
CA HIS A 59 -1.39 5.78 43.51
C HIS A 59 -0.91 7.13 44.10
N ASN A 60 -0.40 8.03 43.25
CA ASN A 60 -0.08 9.43 43.56
C ASN A 60 -1.02 10.41 42.82
N THR A 61 -0.92 11.71 43.09
CA THR A 61 -1.81 12.72 42.46
C THR A 61 -1.78 12.69 40.94
N SER A 62 -0.60 12.54 40.32
CA SER A 62 -0.49 12.46 38.87
C SER A 62 -1.12 11.17 38.32
N SER A 63 -0.92 10.03 38.98
CA SER A 63 -1.53 8.77 38.53
C SER A 63 -3.06 8.79 38.67
N ASN A 64 -3.58 9.44 39.71
CA ASN A 64 -5.03 9.61 39.88
C ASN A 64 -5.60 10.50 38.76
N ASN A 65 -4.93 11.61 38.43
CA ASN A 65 -5.34 12.43 37.27
C ASN A 65 -5.30 11.64 35.95
N THR A 66 -4.30 10.77 35.76
CA THR A 66 -4.25 9.88 34.59
C THR A 66 -5.43 8.91 34.57
N GLN A 67 -5.76 8.29 35.71
CA GLN A 67 -6.89 7.38 35.83
C GLN A 67 -8.23 8.08 35.55
N ASP A 68 -8.45 9.26 36.15
CA ASP A 68 -9.66 10.07 35.93
C ASP A 68 -9.81 10.45 34.45
N ALA A 69 -8.71 10.81 33.79
CA ALA A 69 -8.72 11.12 32.36
C ALA A 69 -9.05 9.88 31.50
N ILE A 70 -8.53 8.70 31.85
CA ILE A 70 -8.89 7.45 31.16
C ILE A 70 -10.37 7.13 31.35
N ASP A 71 -10.90 7.28 32.56
CA ASP A 71 -12.31 6.97 32.85
C ASP A 71 -13.27 7.95 32.17
N LEU A 72 -12.89 9.23 32.06
CA LEU A 72 -13.60 10.20 31.23
C LEU A 72 -13.65 9.75 29.75
N ILE A 73 -12.57 9.19 29.20
CA ILE A 73 -12.58 8.67 27.83
C ILE A 73 -13.52 7.47 27.71
N ARG A 74 -13.53 6.53 28.67
CA ARG A 74 -14.50 5.42 28.66
C ARG A 74 -15.93 5.94 28.62
N PHE A 75 -16.24 6.95 29.43
CA PHE A 75 -17.54 7.62 29.42
C PHE A 75 -17.85 8.27 28.05
N LYS A 76 -16.89 8.98 27.44
CA LYS A 76 -17.07 9.58 26.09
C LYS A 76 -17.30 8.51 25.02
N VAL A 77 -16.61 7.37 25.09
CA VAL A 77 -16.82 6.24 24.17
C VAL A 77 -18.24 5.69 24.31
N LEU A 78 -18.71 5.39 25.53
CA LEU A 78 -20.07 4.90 25.76
C LEU A 78 -21.13 5.91 25.30
N SER A 79 -20.91 7.19 25.58
CA SER A 79 -21.79 8.29 25.13
C SER A 79 -21.86 8.39 23.62
N PHE A 80 -20.73 8.22 22.91
CA PHE A 80 -20.70 8.22 21.44
C PHE A 80 -21.54 7.09 20.82
N PHE A 81 -21.70 5.99 21.55
CA PHE A 81 -22.53 4.85 21.16
C PHE A 81 -23.93 4.86 21.77
N ASN A 82 -24.37 5.97 22.37
CA ASN A 82 -25.68 6.12 23.04
C ASN A 82 -25.93 5.04 24.11
N THR A 83 -24.95 4.74 24.95
CA THR A 83 -25.11 3.76 26.04
C THR A 83 -24.40 4.21 27.33
N THR A 84 -24.51 3.41 28.39
CA THR A 84 -24.00 3.74 29.72
C THR A 84 -23.12 2.63 30.28
N GLN A 85 -22.38 2.93 31.35
CA GLN A 85 -21.47 2.00 32.02
C GLN A 85 -22.19 0.83 32.72
N GLU A 86 -23.49 1.00 33.01
CA GLU A 86 -24.37 -0.03 33.57
C GLU A 86 -24.79 -1.05 32.51
N GLU A 87 -24.85 -0.66 31.23
CA GLU A 87 -25.20 -1.58 30.13
C GLU A 87 -23.97 -2.20 29.45
N TYR A 88 -22.89 -1.43 29.29
CA TYR A 88 -21.66 -1.87 28.62
C TYR A 88 -20.40 -1.45 29.38
N SER A 89 -19.32 -2.19 29.17
CA SER A 89 -17.96 -1.82 29.61
C SER A 89 -17.05 -1.65 28.41
N VAL A 90 -16.06 -0.75 28.52
CA VAL A 90 -15.07 -0.47 27.48
C VAL A 90 -13.71 -1.01 27.90
N ILE A 91 -13.18 -1.92 27.09
CA ILE A 91 -11.85 -2.50 27.25
C ILE A 91 -10.96 -1.92 26.16
N PHE A 92 -9.92 -1.17 26.52
CA PHE A 92 -8.99 -0.64 25.52
C PHE A 92 -8.10 -1.74 24.97
N THR A 93 -7.93 -1.74 23.66
CA THR A 93 -7.10 -2.70 22.91
C THR A 93 -6.20 -1.96 21.95
N SER A 94 -5.30 -2.67 21.25
CA SER A 94 -4.44 -2.05 20.23
C SER A 94 -5.16 -1.82 18.89
N GLY A 95 -6.44 -2.18 18.79
CA GLY A 95 -7.25 -2.11 17.58
C GLY A 95 -8.29 -3.22 17.53
N ALA A 96 -9.19 -3.17 16.56
CA ALA A 96 -10.26 -4.16 16.39
C ALA A 96 -9.72 -5.60 16.21
N THR A 97 -8.58 -5.77 15.55
CA THR A 97 -7.93 -7.08 15.42
C THR A 97 -7.54 -7.67 16.78
N HIS A 98 -7.02 -6.86 17.70
CA HIS A 98 -6.72 -7.32 19.06
C HIS A 98 -8.01 -7.61 19.82
N ALA A 99 -9.05 -6.77 19.72
CA ALA A 99 -10.36 -7.03 20.31
C ALA A 99 -10.98 -8.36 19.84
N LEU A 100 -10.95 -8.64 18.54
CA LEU A 100 -11.43 -9.90 17.95
C LEU A 100 -10.64 -11.11 18.48
N LYS A 101 -9.31 -11.00 18.52
CA LYS A 101 -8.44 -12.02 19.09
C LYS A 101 -8.75 -12.27 20.56
N LEU A 102 -8.93 -11.21 21.35
CA LEU A 102 -9.24 -11.28 22.77
C LEU A 102 -10.55 -12.05 23.03
N VAL A 103 -11.58 -11.81 22.22
CA VAL A 103 -12.83 -12.60 22.29
C VAL A 103 -12.56 -14.05 21.91
N ALA A 104 -11.83 -14.33 20.82
CA ALA A 104 -11.54 -15.71 20.43
C ALA A 104 -10.76 -16.50 21.51
N GLU A 105 -9.83 -15.86 22.22
CA GLU A 105 -9.02 -16.49 23.27
C GLU A 105 -9.77 -16.72 24.58
N SER A 106 -10.82 -15.93 24.84
CA SER A 106 -11.52 -15.92 26.14
C SER A 106 -12.96 -16.41 26.08
N PHE A 107 -13.62 -16.40 24.92
CA PHE A 107 -15.01 -16.83 24.80
C PHE A 107 -15.13 -18.32 25.11
N ASN A 108 -15.92 -18.66 26.12
CA ASN A 108 -16.17 -20.03 26.51
C ASN A 108 -17.24 -20.67 25.62
N PHE A 109 -16.83 -21.34 24.54
CA PHE A 109 -17.75 -22.02 23.62
C PHE A 109 -18.50 -23.20 24.26
N ASN A 110 -17.95 -23.85 25.28
CA ASN A 110 -18.55 -25.04 25.91
C ASN A 110 -19.06 -26.07 24.88
N GLY A 111 -18.26 -26.40 23.85
CA GLY A 111 -18.65 -27.30 22.76
C GLY A 111 -19.42 -26.67 21.60
N GLY A 112 -19.84 -25.41 21.73
CA GLY A 112 -20.54 -24.62 20.71
C GLY A 112 -19.66 -24.18 19.53
N THR A 113 -20.24 -23.36 18.64
CA THR A 113 -19.64 -23.07 17.33
C THR A 113 -19.47 -21.56 17.08
N LEU A 114 -18.34 -21.19 16.46
CA LEU A 114 -18.13 -19.88 15.86
C LEU A 114 -18.78 -19.82 14.47
N VAL A 115 -19.78 -18.97 14.28
CA VAL A 115 -20.38 -18.71 12.97
C VAL A 115 -19.95 -17.32 12.51
N TYR A 116 -19.44 -17.19 11.28
CA TYR A 116 -19.01 -15.88 10.77
C TYR A 116 -19.51 -15.63 9.34
N LEU A 117 -19.84 -14.37 9.04
CA LEU A 117 -20.23 -13.96 7.69
C LEU A 117 -19.02 -13.99 6.73
N GLU A 118 -19.22 -14.43 5.48
CA GLU A 118 -18.16 -14.49 4.46
C GLU A 118 -17.49 -13.13 4.17
N ASP A 119 -18.22 -12.02 4.36
CA ASP A 119 -17.74 -10.65 4.10
C ASP A 119 -16.96 -10.05 5.29
N ASN A 120 -16.53 -10.88 6.24
CA ASN A 120 -15.77 -10.41 7.39
C ASN A 120 -14.31 -10.08 7.04
N HIS A 121 -13.75 -9.15 7.81
CA HIS A 121 -12.33 -8.87 7.79
C HIS A 121 -11.50 -10.12 8.16
N THR A 122 -10.30 -10.24 7.60
CA THR A 122 -9.37 -11.37 7.80
C THR A 122 -9.07 -11.65 9.27
N SER A 123 -9.19 -10.64 10.15
CA SER A 123 -9.05 -10.83 11.60
C SER A 123 -10.07 -11.81 12.18
N VAL A 124 -11.31 -11.85 11.67
CA VAL A 124 -12.31 -12.86 12.07
C VAL A 124 -11.92 -14.24 11.60
N LEU A 125 -11.35 -14.35 10.39
CA LEU A 125 -10.81 -15.60 9.87
C LEU A 125 -9.67 -16.16 10.73
N GLY A 126 -8.92 -15.28 11.41
CA GLY A 126 -7.90 -15.65 12.39
C GLY A 126 -8.47 -16.33 13.63
N MET A 127 -9.70 -16.01 14.03
CA MET A 127 -10.36 -16.63 15.19
C MET A 127 -10.51 -18.15 15.01
N ARG A 128 -10.63 -18.64 13.76
CA ARG A 128 -10.70 -20.07 13.41
C ARG A 128 -9.50 -20.88 13.89
N LYS A 129 -8.36 -20.23 14.16
CA LYS A 129 -7.16 -20.90 14.70
C LYS A 129 -7.19 -21.10 16.21
N LEU A 130 -8.15 -20.50 16.90
CA LEU A 130 -8.26 -20.51 18.36
C LEU A 130 -9.53 -21.20 18.86
N VAL A 131 -10.42 -21.63 17.95
CA VAL A 131 -11.70 -22.26 18.26
C VAL A 131 -11.78 -23.62 17.59
N ASP A 132 -12.44 -24.58 18.27
CA ASP A 132 -12.51 -25.96 17.80
C ASP A 132 -13.50 -26.16 16.65
N LYS A 133 -14.65 -25.48 16.71
CA LYS A 133 -15.73 -25.57 15.72
C LYS A 133 -16.02 -24.20 15.11
N PHE A 134 -16.01 -24.12 13.79
CA PHE A 134 -16.41 -22.91 13.07
C PHE A 134 -17.21 -23.22 11.80
N ARG A 135 -18.03 -22.26 11.39
CA ARG A 135 -18.83 -22.32 10.17
C ARG A 135 -18.87 -20.94 9.49
N GLU A 136 -18.63 -20.93 8.18
CA GLU A 136 -18.88 -19.76 7.35
C GLU A 136 -20.36 -19.67 6.97
N LEU A 137 -20.91 -18.46 6.95
CA LEU A 137 -22.24 -18.15 6.46
C LEU A 137 -22.14 -17.20 5.25
N LYS A 138 -22.71 -17.61 4.12
CA LYS A 138 -22.78 -16.80 2.90
C LYS A 138 -23.71 -15.62 3.10
N VAL A 139 -23.44 -14.48 2.45
CA VAL A 139 -24.25 -13.26 2.58
C VAL A 139 -25.70 -13.53 2.17
N ALA A 140 -25.92 -14.19 1.02
CA ALA A 140 -27.26 -14.53 0.55
C ALA A 140 -28.02 -15.42 1.56
N ASP A 141 -27.34 -16.42 2.12
CA ASP A 141 -27.92 -17.31 3.14
C ASP A 141 -28.22 -16.54 4.43
N ALA A 142 -27.36 -15.62 4.85
CA ALA A 142 -27.60 -14.78 6.01
C ALA A 142 -28.85 -13.90 5.83
N PHE A 143 -29.03 -13.26 4.67
CA PHE A 143 -30.25 -12.51 4.35
C PHE A 143 -31.48 -13.41 4.36
N ASN A 144 -31.41 -14.60 3.75
CA ASN A 144 -32.53 -15.54 3.74
C ASN A 144 -32.88 -16.03 5.15
N LEU A 145 -31.87 -16.36 5.95
CA LEU A 145 -32.04 -16.97 7.27
C LEU A 145 -32.44 -15.95 8.32
N LEU A 146 -31.78 -14.80 8.40
CA LEU A 146 -31.92 -13.81 9.47
C LEU A 146 -32.97 -12.72 9.18
N SER A 147 -33.35 -12.53 7.91
CA SER A 147 -34.39 -11.57 7.52
C SER A 147 -35.76 -12.23 7.30
N SER A 148 -35.82 -13.56 7.09
CA SER A 148 -37.11 -14.26 7.02
C SER A 148 -37.62 -14.56 8.43
N LYS A 149 -38.89 -14.25 8.72
CA LYS A 149 -39.55 -14.65 9.98
C LYS A 149 -39.80 -16.18 10.07
N ARG A 150 -39.15 -17.00 9.24
CA ARG A 150 -39.38 -18.46 9.18
C ARG A 150 -38.65 -19.16 10.32
N ARG A 151 -39.38 -20.01 11.05
CA ARG A 151 -38.84 -20.92 12.08
C ARG A 151 -38.04 -22.03 11.39
N LEU A 152 -36.75 -22.15 11.69
CA LEU A 152 -35.96 -23.35 11.34
C LEU A 152 -36.14 -24.44 12.42
N MET A 153 -36.08 -25.70 11.98
CA MET A 153 -36.43 -26.90 12.75
C MET A 153 -35.45 -27.19 13.89
N LYS A 154 -35.97 -27.90 14.92
CA LYS A 154 -35.24 -28.43 16.07
C LYS A 154 -34.01 -29.24 15.65
N SER A 155 -32.83 -28.90 16.17
CA SER A 155 -31.73 -29.85 16.31
C SER A 155 -31.84 -30.61 17.63
N SER A 156 -31.49 -31.89 17.59
CA SER A 156 -31.47 -32.79 18.73
C SER A 156 -30.18 -32.62 19.53
N SER A 157 -30.33 -32.56 20.86
CA SER A 157 -29.38 -32.95 21.91
C SER A 157 -27.99 -32.29 21.99
N GLY A 158 -27.79 -31.41 22.97
CA GLY A 158 -26.46 -31.01 23.49
C GLY A 158 -26.54 -30.06 24.69
N ASN A 159 -25.85 -30.35 25.81
CA ASN A 159 -25.85 -29.57 27.05
C ASN A 159 -25.23 -28.16 26.93
N GLY A 160 -25.97 -27.08 27.24
CA GLY A 160 -25.45 -25.78 27.67
C GLY A 160 -24.37 -25.10 26.79
N GLU A 161 -24.37 -25.33 25.48
CA GLU A 161 -23.32 -24.83 24.57
C GLU A 161 -23.44 -23.31 24.32
N ASN A 162 -22.32 -22.61 24.06
CA ASN A 162 -22.31 -21.19 23.69
C ASN A 162 -21.84 -21.01 22.23
N CYS A 163 -22.68 -20.42 21.40
CA CYS A 163 -22.38 -20.11 20.00
C CYS A 163 -22.15 -18.60 19.82
N LEU A 164 -21.24 -18.24 18.92
CA LEU A 164 -20.89 -16.85 18.63
C LEU A 164 -21.10 -16.56 17.15
N PHE A 165 -21.99 -15.61 16.84
CA PHE A 165 -22.14 -15.09 15.48
C PHE A 165 -21.35 -13.79 15.31
N VAL A 166 -20.43 -13.78 14.34
CA VAL A 166 -19.57 -12.63 14.03
C VAL A 166 -19.90 -12.09 12.64
N TYR A 167 -20.23 -10.81 12.54
CA TYR A 167 -20.44 -10.16 11.25
C TYR A 167 -20.05 -8.68 11.27
N PRO A 168 -19.70 -8.08 10.12
CA PRO A 168 -19.39 -6.68 10.07
C PRO A 168 -20.67 -5.86 9.98
N ALA A 169 -20.69 -4.68 10.57
CA ALA A 169 -21.79 -3.73 10.36
C ALA A 169 -21.75 -3.12 8.94
N GLU A 170 -20.55 -2.96 8.38
CA GLU A 170 -20.33 -2.49 7.00
C GLU A 170 -19.17 -3.27 6.38
N SER A 171 -19.35 -3.76 5.15
CA SER A 171 -18.29 -4.40 4.38
C SER A 171 -17.20 -3.38 4.07
N ASN A 172 -15.97 -3.66 4.52
CA ASN A 172 -14.81 -2.85 4.17
C ASN A 172 -14.35 -3.06 2.71
N PHE A 173 -14.96 -4.01 1.99
CA PHE A 173 -14.72 -4.26 0.57
C PHE A 173 -15.66 -3.42 -0.30
N ALA A 174 -16.98 -3.61 -0.13
CA ALA A 174 -18.00 -3.04 -1.01
C ALA A 174 -18.80 -1.87 -0.40
N GLY A 175 -18.64 -1.57 0.89
CA GLY A 175 -19.43 -0.56 1.59
C GLY A 175 -20.88 -0.96 1.88
N THR A 176 -21.27 -2.21 1.61
CA THR A 176 -22.61 -2.71 1.93
C THR A 176 -22.80 -2.73 3.45
N LYS A 177 -23.88 -2.13 3.93
CA LYS A 177 -24.27 -2.13 5.34
C LYS A 177 -25.16 -3.33 5.61
N PHE A 178 -24.78 -4.14 6.59
CA PHE A 178 -25.55 -5.31 6.97
C PHE A 178 -26.60 -4.94 8.04
N PRO A 179 -27.79 -5.54 8.03
CA PRO A 179 -28.85 -5.17 8.97
C PRO A 179 -28.42 -5.34 10.43
N LEU A 180 -28.46 -4.25 11.21
CA LEU A 180 -28.23 -4.31 12.67
C LEU A 180 -29.34 -5.11 13.38
N SER A 181 -30.52 -5.23 12.77
CA SER A 181 -31.62 -6.08 13.27
C SER A 181 -31.26 -7.56 13.32
N TRP A 182 -30.22 -8.01 12.60
CA TRP A 182 -29.72 -9.38 12.71
C TRP A 182 -29.24 -9.72 14.12
N ILE A 183 -28.80 -8.73 14.91
CA ILE A 183 -28.46 -8.92 16.33
C ILE A 183 -29.64 -9.50 17.09
N GLU A 184 -30.83 -8.94 16.89
CA GLU A 184 -32.05 -9.47 17.51
C GLU A 184 -32.50 -10.77 16.86
N SER A 185 -32.38 -10.91 15.54
CA SER A 185 -32.76 -12.14 14.84
C SER A 185 -31.96 -13.33 15.34
N VAL A 186 -30.64 -13.22 15.51
CA VAL A 186 -29.79 -14.29 16.06
C VAL A 186 -30.25 -14.66 17.46
N LYS A 187 -30.47 -13.64 18.31
CA LYS A 187 -30.98 -13.86 19.66
C LYS A 187 -32.36 -14.53 19.62
N LYS A 188 -33.27 -14.17 18.72
CA LYS A 188 -34.65 -14.70 18.66
C LYS A 188 -34.77 -16.07 17.99
N MET A 189 -34.00 -16.33 16.93
CA MET A 189 -34.11 -17.53 16.10
C MET A 189 -33.67 -18.79 16.84
N TYR A 190 -32.66 -18.69 17.69
CA TYR A 190 -32.12 -19.83 18.41
C TYR A 190 -32.68 -20.03 19.81
N LEU A 191 -33.59 -19.15 20.29
CA LEU A 191 -34.32 -19.30 21.57
C LEU A 191 -35.27 -20.52 21.65
N LYS A 192 -35.30 -21.40 20.64
CA LYS A 192 -36.11 -22.62 20.65
C LYS A 192 -35.31 -23.91 20.66
N ASP A 193 -33.99 -23.82 20.66
CA ASP A 193 -33.13 -24.88 21.18
C ASP A 193 -32.73 -24.48 22.61
N PRO A 194 -33.44 -24.94 23.66
CA PRO A 194 -33.14 -24.58 25.05
C PRO A 194 -31.74 -25.04 25.51
N ALA A 195 -31.00 -25.74 24.64
CA ALA A 195 -29.72 -26.35 24.95
C ALA A 195 -28.50 -25.48 24.55
N SER A 196 -28.65 -24.46 23.69
CA SER A 196 -27.53 -23.59 23.24
C SER A 196 -27.83 -22.09 23.39
N LYS A 197 -26.90 -21.33 23.99
CA LYS A 197 -26.96 -19.85 24.08
C LYS A 197 -26.24 -19.21 22.89
N TRP A 198 -26.81 -18.14 22.33
CA TRP A 198 -26.26 -17.42 21.19
C TRP A 198 -25.85 -16.00 21.54
N TYR A 199 -24.64 -15.64 21.13
CA TYR A 199 -24.03 -14.34 21.33
C TYR A 199 -23.70 -13.71 19.97
N THR A 200 -23.67 -12.38 19.92
CA THR A 200 -23.26 -11.65 18.72
C THR A 200 -22.04 -10.78 18.98
N LEU A 201 -21.06 -10.86 18.07
CA LEU A 201 -19.97 -9.92 17.97
C LEU A 201 -20.14 -9.11 16.68
N LEU A 202 -20.29 -7.81 16.84
CA LEU A 202 -20.40 -6.87 15.73
C LEU A 202 -19.02 -6.25 15.45
N ASP A 203 -18.45 -6.55 14.28
CA ASP A 203 -17.31 -5.79 13.77
C ASP A 203 -17.81 -4.44 13.23
N ALA A 204 -17.82 -3.43 14.10
CA ALA A 204 -18.31 -2.10 13.79
C ALA A 204 -17.23 -1.19 13.17
N THR A 205 -16.00 -1.70 13.02
CA THR A 205 -14.80 -0.90 12.72
C THR A 205 -14.91 -0.05 11.45
N CYS A 206 -15.47 -0.58 10.37
CA CYS A 206 -15.67 0.17 9.14
C CYS A 206 -16.90 1.09 9.22
N PHE A 207 -17.97 0.62 9.87
CA PHE A 207 -19.26 1.31 9.96
C PHE A 207 -19.16 2.60 10.77
N VAL A 208 -18.55 2.57 11.95
CA VAL A 208 -18.53 3.73 12.88
C VAL A 208 -17.59 4.84 12.43
N ALA A 209 -16.79 4.61 11.38
CA ALA A 209 -15.98 5.65 10.75
C ALA A 209 -16.87 6.76 10.15
N THR A 210 -18.05 6.41 9.65
CA THR A 210 -18.94 7.33 8.94
C THR A 210 -20.41 7.21 9.33
N ASN A 211 -20.78 6.31 10.25
CA ASN A 211 -22.17 6.06 10.63
C ASN A 211 -22.37 6.05 12.15
N GLN A 212 -23.60 6.31 12.58
CA GLN A 212 -24.00 6.18 13.99
C GLN A 212 -24.32 4.73 14.32
N LEU A 213 -23.69 4.19 15.35
CA LEU A 213 -24.15 2.97 16.01
C LEU A 213 -24.80 3.35 17.33
N ASP A 214 -26.07 2.97 17.50
CA ASP A 214 -26.84 3.20 18.73
C ASP A 214 -26.97 1.88 19.50
N LEU A 215 -26.25 1.78 20.61
CA LEU A 215 -26.23 0.59 21.47
C LEU A 215 -27.40 0.55 22.47
N ASN A 216 -28.20 1.60 22.58
CA ASN A 216 -29.49 1.53 23.27
C ASN A 216 -30.54 0.86 22.37
N GLN A 217 -30.48 1.09 21.05
CA GLN A 217 -31.36 0.46 20.07
C GLN A 217 -30.94 -0.98 19.74
N TYR A 218 -29.69 -1.18 19.32
CA TYR A 218 -29.18 -2.48 18.91
C TYR A 218 -28.17 -3.00 19.93
N LYS A 219 -28.45 -4.14 20.56
CA LYS A 219 -27.69 -4.60 21.73
C LYS A 219 -26.84 -5.87 21.47
N PRO A 220 -25.75 -5.78 20.68
CA PRO A 220 -24.83 -6.90 20.50
C PRO A 220 -24.12 -7.24 21.81
N ASP A 221 -23.60 -8.46 21.93
CA ASP A 221 -22.87 -8.86 23.15
C ASP A 221 -21.47 -8.27 23.18
N PHE A 222 -20.85 -8.14 22.00
CA PHE A 222 -19.51 -7.59 21.81
C PHE A 222 -19.49 -6.66 20.61
N VAL A 223 -18.74 -5.55 20.71
CA VAL A 223 -18.49 -4.62 19.59
C VAL A 223 -17.00 -4.34 19.50
N THR A 224 -16.44 -4.41 18.30
CA THR A 224 -15.03 -4.09 18.05
C THR A 224 -14.89 -2.83 17.21
N ILE A 225 -13.99 -1.93 17.62
CA ILE A 225 -13.71 -0.68 16.92
C ILE A 225 -12.21 -0.35 16.88
N SER A 226 -11.82 0.52 15.96
CA SER A 226 -10.47 1.12 15.91
C SER A 226 -10.60 2.64 15.77
N PHE A 227 -10.04 3.40 16.70
CA PHE A 227 -10.30 4.84 16.78
C PHE A 227 -9.65 5.63 15.64
N TYR A 228 -8.52 5.16 15.11
CA TYR A 228 -7.86 5.80 13.96
C TYR A 228 -8.72 5.79 12.68
N LYS A 229 -9.76 4.95 12.60
CA LYS A 229 -10.72 4.98 11.49
C LYS A 229 -11.81 6.04 11.67
N ILE A 230 -12.00 6.54 12.89
CA ILE A 230 -12.98 7.59 13.21
C ILE A 230 -12.27 8.95 13.18
N PHE A 231 -11.12 9.05 13.87
CA PHE A 231 -10.42 10.32 14.14
C PHE A 231 -9.06 10.45 13.44
N GLY A 232 -8.56 9.40 12.79
CA GLY A 232 -7.21 9.37 12.18
C GLY A 232 -6.04 9.26 13.17
N TYR A 233 -6.20 9.72 14.41
CA TYR A 233 -5.24 9.58 15.50
C TYR A 233 -5.97 9.27 16.82
N PRO A 234 -5.40 8.44 17.71
CA PRO A 234 -4.13 7.72 17.58
C PRO A 234 -4.26 6.40 16.83
N THR A 235 -3.17 5.99 16.15
CA THR A 235 -3.00 4.63 15.63
C THR A 235 -2.62 3.67 16.75
N GLY A 236 -2.86 2.37 16.56
CA GLY A 236 -2.55 1.36 17.58
C GLY A 236 -3.45 1.41 18.82
N LEU A 237 -4.64 2.00 18.70
CA LEU A 237 -5.65 2.03 19.75
C LEU A 237 -7.04 1.67 19.18
N GLY A 238 -7.74 0.80 19.89
CA GLY A 238 -9.13 0.41 19.63
C GLY A 238 -9.82 0.02 20.93
N ALA A 239 -11.00 -0.56 20.81
CA ALA A 239 -11.74 -1.03 21.97
C ALA A 239 -12.56 -2.28 21.66
N LEU A 240 -12.71 -3.11 22.69
CA LEU A 240 -13.75 -4.12 22.81
C LEU A 240 -14.81 -3.55 23.77
N ILE A 241 -16.02 -3.32 23.27
CA ILE A 241 -17.16 -2.89 24.08
C ILE A 241 -17.97 -4.14 24.41
N VAL A 242 -18.12 -4.43 25.69
CA VAL A 242 -18.72 -5.68 26.19
C VAL A 242 -20.01 -5.38 26.92
N LYS A 243 -21.09 -6.05 26.53
CA LYS A 243 -22.36 -5.95 27.25
C LYS A 243 -22.23 -6.56 28.65
N ARG A 244 -22.67 -5.85 29.69
CA ARG A 244 -22.56 -6.29 31.09
C ARG A 244 -23.17 -7.67 31.34
N SER A 245 -24.31 -7.95 30.72
CA SER A 245 -25.00 -9.26 30.82
C SER A 245 -24.23 -10.42 30.19
N SER A 246 -23.18 -10.14 29.43
CA SER A 246 -22.44 -11.11 28.63
C SER A 246 -20.98 -11.24 29.09
N GLU A 247 -20.59 -10.58 30.18
CA GLU A 247 -19.22 -10.65 30.72
C GLU A 247 -18.80 -12.07 31.14
N GLU A 248 -19.73 -12.85 31.70
CA GLU A 248 -19.46 -14.18 32.28
C GLU A 248 -18.98 -15.22 31.26
N VAL A 249 -19.29 -15.02 29.98
CA VAL A 249 -18.88 -15.94 28.91
C VAL A 249 -17.42 -15.72 28.51
N LEU A 250 -16.83 -14.57 28.85
CA LEU A 250 -15.42 -14.27 28.60
C LEU A 250 -14.56 -14.73 29.78
N ARG A 251 -13.95 -15.92 29.65
CA ARG A 251 -13.07 -16.55 30.61
C ARG A 251 -11.61 -16.37 30.19
N LYS A 252 -10.98 -15.29 30.64
CA LYS A 252 -9.57 -15.01 30.34
C LYS A 252 -8.66 -16.06 31.00
N LYS A 253 -7.75 -16.66 30.21
CA LYS A 253 -6.79 -17.67 30.70
C LYS A 253 -5.48 -17.06 31.20
N TYR A 254 -5.01 -16.00 30.55
CA TYR A 254 -3.79 -15.29 30.91
C TYR A 254 -4.10 -14.11 31.83
N LEU A 255 -3.39 -14.00 32.96
CA LEU A 255 -3.44 -12.87 33.87
C LEU A 255 -2.01 -12.35 34.10
N GLY A 256 -1.85 -11.03 34.11
CA GLY A 256 -0.56 -10.37 34.31
C GLY A 256 -0.67 -9.12 35.18
N GLY A 257 0.37 -8.28 35.14
CA GLY A 257 0.35 -6.96 35.77
C GLY A 257 -0.87 -6.16 35.31
N GLY A 258 -1.46 -5.36 36.20
CA GLY A 258 -2.70 -4.62 35.92
C GLY A 258 -3.97 -5.46 36.07
N THR A 259 -3.95 -6.78 35.82
CA THR A 259 -5.17 -7.60 35.76
C THR A 259 -5.43 -8.44 37.01
N VAL A 260 -4.42 -8.61 37.87
CA VAL A 260 -4.52 -9.40 39.11
C VAL A 260 -4.69 -8.49 40.32
N LEU A 261 -5.52 -8.94 41.27
CA LEU A 261 -5.63 -8.38 42.60
C LEU A 261 -4.58 -8.99 43.54
N MET A 262 -4.34 -10.30 43.41
CA MET A 262 -3.38 -11.05 44.20
C MET A 262 -2.82 -12.21 43.37
N ALA A 263 -1.52 -12.49 43.50
CA ALA A 263 -0.89 -13.67 42.91
C ALA A 263 0.12 -14.25 43.91
N LEU A 264 0.22 -15.58 43.99
CA LEU A 264 1.26 -16.27 44.75
C LEU A 264 2.37 -16.73 43.80
N SER A 265 3.63 -16.55 44.19
CA SER A 265 4.77 -17.04 43.40
C SER A 265 5.01 -18.53 43.57
N SER A 266 4.66 -19.08 44.74
CA SER A 266 4.89 -20.48 45.11
C SER A 266 3.75 -21.42 44.72
N GLN A 267 2.58 -20.89 44.36
CA GLN A 267 1.38 -21.66 44.03
C GLN A 267 0.70 -21.09 42.79
N ASN A 268 0.01 -21.94 42.02
CA ASN A 268 -0.79 -21.51 40.87
C ASN A 268 -2.12 -20.88 41.31
N VAL A 269 -2.03 -19.78 42.06
CA VAL A 269 -3.16 -19.02 42.60
C VAL A 269 -3.04 -17.58 42.13
N MET A 270 -3.99 -17.15 41.30
CA MET A 270 -4.14 -15.78 40.84
C MET A 270 -5.60 -15.36 40.97
N ILE A 271 -5.85 -14.24 41.67
CA ILE A 271 -7.17 -13.65 41.82
C ILE A 271 -7.28 -12.50 40.80
N PRO A 272 -8.16 -12.59 39.78
CA PRO A 272 -8.35 -11.51 38.82
C PRO A 272 -9.06 -10.31 39.47
N ARG A 273 -8.87 -9.11 38.91
CA ARG A 273 -9.64 -7.93 39.32
C ARG A 273 -11.15 -8.11 39.07
N PRO A 274 -12.02 -7.44 39.85
CA PRO A 274 -13.46 -7.63 39.73
C PRO A 274 -14.07 -6.93 38.51
N ASN A 275 -13.51 -5.81 38.06
CA ASN A 275 -14.02 -5.09 36.88
C ASN A 275 -13.51 -5.71 35.59
N ILE A 276 -14.40 -5.90 34.60
CA ILE A 276 -14.01 -6.55 33.34
C ILE A 276 -12.91 -5.80 32.58
N HIS A 277 -12.96 -4.47 32.49
CA HIS A 277 -11.92 -3.74 31.76
C HIS A 277 -10.55 -3.92 32.40
N GLU A 278 -10.45 -3.87 33.74
CA GLU A 278 -9.21 -4.16 34.45
C GLU A 278 -8.74 -5.61 34.25
N ARG A 279 -9.65 -6.59 34.17
CA ARG A 279 -9.28 -8.00 33.90
C ARG A 279 -8.62 -8.19 32.53
N PHE A 280 -9.00 -7.38 31.56
CA PHE A 280 -8.66 -7.60 30.15
C PHE A 280 -7.65 -6.58 29.58
N GLU A 281 -7.22 -5.62 30.39
CA GLU A 281 -6.19 -4.64 30.05
C GLU A 281 -4.84 -5.05 30.68
N ASP A 282 -4.05 -5.80 29.91
CA ASP A 282 -2.76 -6.33 30.38
C ASP A 282 -1.68 -5.24 30.48
N GLY A 283 -1.06 -5.16 31.65
CA GLY A 283 0.05 -4.26 31.94
C GLY A 283 -0.38 -2.79 32.00
N THR A 284 0.57 -1.90 31.70
CA THR A 284 0.27 -0.47 31.57
C THR A 284 -0.37 -0.22 30.21
N ILE A 285 -1.63 0.22 30.22
CA ILE A 285 -2.35 0.58 29.00
C ILE A 285 -1.72 1.80 28.31
N ASN A 286 -2.03 2.01 27.03
CA ASN A 286 -1.55 3.15 26.26
C ASN A 286 -2.27 4.46 26.66
N PHE A 287 -2.08 4.88 27.92
CA PHE A 287 -2.86 5.93 28.58
C PHE A 287 -2.76 7.28 27.86
N LEU A 288 -1.59 7.67 27.33
CA LEU A 288 -1.45 8.91 26.57
C LEU A 288 -2.28 8.90 25.28
N SER A 289 -2.30 7.78 24.58
CA SER A 289 -3.12 7.63 23.37
C SER A 289 -4.61 7.62 23.73
N ILE A 290 -4.99 6.95 24.82
CA ILE A 290 -6.37 6.94 25.31
C ILE A 290 -6.83 8.37 25.62
N ILE A 291 -6.06 9.12 26.42
CA ILE A 291 -6.36 10.52 26.77
C ILE A 291 -6.46 11.39 25.51
N SER A 292 -5.59 11.16 24.53
CA SER A 292 -5.61 11.90 23.26
C SER A 292 -6.91 11.76 22.47
N LEU A 293 -7.75 10.73 22.74
CA LEU A 293 -9.06 10.58 22.10
C LEU A 293 -10.00 11.74 22.42
N THR A 294 -9.82 12.42 23.57
CA THR A 294 -10.58 13.65 23.92
C THR A 294 -10.60 14.63 22.75
N HIS A 295 -9.43 14.87 22.15
CA HIS A 295 -9.24 15.83 21.06
C HIS A 295 -9.86 15.35 19.74
N GLY A 296 -9.99 14.04 19.54
CA GLY A 296 -10.71 13.45 18.41
C GLY A 296 -12.22 13.68 18.52
N PHE A 297 -12.81 13.39 19.68
CA PHE A 297 -14.22 13.69 19.95
C PHE A 297 -14.53 15.19 19.83
N GLU A 298 -13.68 16.03 20.41
CA GLU A 298 -13.83 17.49 20.35
C GLU A 298 -13.70 18.04 18.93
N THR A 299 -12.92 17.40 18.07
CA THR A 299 -12.83 17.79 16.65
C THR A 299 -14.17 17.63 15.95
N LEU A 300 -14.89 16.52 16.18
CA LEU A 300 -16.24 16.36 15.63
C LEU A 300 -17.21 17.41 16.18
N CYS A 301 -17.19 17.67 17.49
CA CYS A 301 -18.04 18.69 18.12
C CYS A 301 -17.75 20.09 17.56
N ARG A 302 -16.47 20.47 17.48
CA ARG A 302 -16.02 21.79 17.01
C ARG A 302 -16.35 22.01 15.53
N LEU A 303 -16.25 20.97 14.71
CA LEU A 303 -16.67 20.99 13.31
C LEU A 303 -18.19 20.87 13.11
N GLN A 304 -18.96 20.76 14.21
CA GLN A 304 -20.41 20.57 14.22
C GLN A 304 -20.84 19.36 13.38
N LEU A 305 -20.02 18.30 13.44
CA LEU A 305 -20.25 17.05 12.75
C LEU A 305 -20.90 16.06 13.70
N ASN A 306 -21.98 15.44 13.23
CA ASN A 306 -22.54 14.24 13.85
C ASN A 306 -22.49 13.08 12.85
N PRO A 307 -22.49 11.82 13.32
CA PRO A 307 -22.32 10.68 12.41
C PRO A 307 -23.40 10.55 11.33
N ASN A 308 -24.63 11.02 11.55
CA ASN A 308 -25.68 11.03 10.50
C ASN A 308 -25.34 12.01 9.36
N LEU A 309 -24.80 13.19 9.70
CA LEU A 309 -24.36 14.18 8.72
C LEU A 309 -23.19 13.65 7.89
N ILE A 310 -22.22 13.01 8.55
CA ILE A 310 -21.06 12.36 7.93
C ILE A 310 -21.51 11.23 6.98
N SER A 311 -22.43 10.38 7.43
CA SER A 311 -22.98 9.28 6.63
C SER A 311 -23.62 9.82 5.35
N ARG A 312 -24.44 10.86 5.46
CA ARG A 312 -25.12 11.48 4.31
C ARG A 312 -24.14 12.12 3.34
N HIS A 313 -23.13 12.80 3.85
CA HIS A 313 -22.07 13.42 3.05
C HIS A 313 -21.28 12.39 2.25
N THR A 314 -20.74 11.39 2.94
CA THR A 314 -19.90 10.34 2.32
C THR A 314 -20.69 9.49 1.34
N PHE A 315 -21.96 9.15 1.66
CA PHE A 315 -22.87 8.48 0.74
C PHE A 315 -23.13 9.31 -0.53
N ASN A 316 -23.39 10.61 -0.42
CA ASN A 316 -23.69 11.46 -1.58
C ASN A 316 -22.49 11.64 -2.52
N ILE A 317 -21.27 11.69 -1.98
CA ILE A 317 -20.04 11.70 -2.80
C ILE A 317 -19.86 10.35 -3.49
N ALA A 318 -19.98 9.26 -2.74
CA ALA A 318 -19.81 7.92 -3.28
C ALA A 318 -20.86 7.60 -4.36
N LYS A 319 -22.12 7.95 -4.12
CA LYS A 319 -23.21 7.84 -5.09
C LYS A 319 -22.91 8.61 -6.37
N TYR A 320 -22.44 9.85 -6.26
CA TYR A 320 -22.10 10.66 -7.43
C TYR A 320 -21.04 9.98 -8.31
N ILE A 321 -19.96 9.45 -7.72
CA ILE A 321 -18.92 8.76 -8.50
C ILE A 321 -19.44 7.42 -9.04
N HIS A 322 -20.17 6.65 -8.24
CA HIS A 322 -20.76 5.38 -8.67
C HIS A 322 -21.63 5.58 -9.92
N GLU A 323 -22.54 6.56 -9.88
CA GLU A 323 -23.39 6.90 -11.02
C GLU A 323 -22.54 7.26 -12.26
N ASN A 324 -21.52 8.13 -12.12
CA ASN A 324 -20.67 8.53 -13.26
C ASN A 324 -19.88 7.34 -13.84
N LEU A 325 -19.29 6.49 -12.99
CA LEU A 325 -18.56 5.30 -13.45
C LEU A 325 -19.49 4.29 -14.14
N SER A 326 -20.73 4.16 -13.66
CA SER A 326 -21.71 3.21 -14.20
C SER A 326 -22.19 3.58 -15.62
N GLU A 327 -22.15 4.87 -15.97
CA GLU A 327 -22.52 5.40 -17.29
C GLU A 327 -21.32 5.54 -18.24
N LEU A 328 -20.10 5.42 -17.74
CA LEU A 328 -18.90 5.65 -18.53
C LEU A 328 -18.69 4.54 -19.59
N ARG A 329 -18.52 4.94 -20.85
CA ARG A 329 -18.32 4.04 -22.00
C ARG A 329 -17.08 4.42 -22.81
N HIS A 330 -16.43 3.44 -23.40
CA HIS A 330 -15.44 3.66 -24.47
C HIS A 330 -16.14 4.09 -25.76
N SER A 331 -15.36 4.58 -26.74
CA SER A 331 -15.87 4.95 -28.08
C SER A 331 -16.63 3.82 -28.81
N ASN A 332 -16.35 2.56 -28.49
CA ASN A 332 -17.06 1.39 -29.05
C ASN A 332 -18.33 0.99 -28.27
N GLY A 333 -18.77 1.80 -27.30
CA GLY A 333 -19.98 1.58 -26.51
C GLY A 333 -19.83 0.58 -25.36
N LYS A 334 -18.67 -0.07 -25.16
CA LYS A 334 -18.45 -0.96 -24.00
C LYS A 334 -18.20 -0.17 -22.71
N SER A 335 -18.62 -0.72 -21.56
CA SER A 335 -18.38 -0.12 -20.24
C SER A 335 -16.92 -0.07 -19.86
N VAL A 336 -16.53 1.05 -19.24
CA VAL A 336 -15.15 1.32 -18.79
C VAL A 336 -14.88 0.72 -17.41
N ALA A 337 -15.90 0.56 -16.58
CA ALA A 337 -15.77 0.05 -15.22
C ALA A 337 -16.69 -1.15 -14.97
N VAL A 338 -16.21 -2.10 -14.17
CA VAL A 338 -16.99 -3.14 -13.50
C VAL A 338 -17.07 -2.76 -12.04
N LEU A 339 -18.28 -2.46 -11.56
CA LEU A 339 -18.52 -2.04 -10.18
C LEU A 339 -18.90 -3.26 -9.34
N TYR A 340 -18.32 -3.38 -8.14
CA TYR A 340 -18.58 -4.44 -7.19
C TYR A 340 -19.33 -3.89 -5.98
N GLY A 341 -20.51 -4.44 -5.73
CA GLY A 341 -21.32 -4.14 -4.56
C GLY A 341 -22.70 -4.80 -4.65
N ASP A 342 -23.36 -4.93 -3.51
CA ASP A 342 -24.70 -5.54 -3.42
C ASP A 342 -25.84 -4.50 -3.59
N SER A 343 -25.51 -3.22 -3.79
CA SER A 343 -26.48 -2.13 -3.99
C SER A 343 -26.11 -1.25 -5.18
N LYS A 344 -27.10 -0.54 -5.73
CA LYS A 344 -26.91 0.51 -6.74
C LYS A 344 -26.88 1.92 -6.13
N PHE A 345 -26.45 2.06 -4.87
CA PHE A 345 -26.46 3.34 -4.14
C PHE A 345 -27.85 4.00 -4.09
N GLU A 346 -28.89 3.17 -3.96
CA GLU A 346 -30.29 3.61 -3.90
C GLU A 346 -30.64 4.17 -2.51
N SER A 347 -30.11 3.56 -1.45
CA SER A 347 -30.41 3.90 -0.05
C SER A 347 -29.13 4.03 0.78
N ILE A 348 -29.08 5.09 1.59
CA ILE A 348 -28.04 5.32 2.60
C ILE A 348 -28.04 4.26 3.71
N GLU A 349 -29.20 3.63 3.96
CA GLU A 349 -29.32 2.61 5.01
C GLU A 349 -28.56 1.32 4.67
N ASN A 350 -28.42 1.01 3.38
CA ASN A 350 -27.84 -0.25 2.90
C ASN A 350 -26.43 -0.09 2.32
N GLN A 351 -25.95 1.15 2.14
CA GLN A 351 -24.69 1.45 1.46
C GLN A 351 -23.97 2.61 2.14
N GLY A 352 -22.67 2.44 2.37
CA GLY A 352 -21.75 3.44 2.91
C GLY A 352 -21.00 4.22 1.83
N GLY A 353 -19.95 4.91 2.27
CA GLY A 353 -19.13 5.80 1.44
C GLY A 353 -17.98 5.10 0.68
N ILE A 354 -18.12 3.81 0.34
CA ILE A 354 -17.08 3.00 -0.31
C ILE A 354 -17.56 2.57 -1.70
N ILE A 355 -16.68 2.67 -2.70
CA ILE A 355 -16.88 2.14 -4.06
C ILE A 355 -15.73 1.18 -4.37
N ASN A 356 -16.07 0.04 -4.94
CA ASN A 356 -15.11 -0.99 -5.34
C ASN A 356 -15.31 -1.34 -6.82
N PHE A 357 -14.23 -1.41 -7.59
CA PHE A 357 -14.32 -1.60 -9.02
C PHE A 357 -13.03 -2.14 -9.63
N ASN A 358 -13.14 -2.66 -10.86
CA ASN A 358 -12.03 -2.82 -11.80
C ASN A 358 -12.35 -2.03 -13.08
N LEU A 359 -11.32 -1.64 -13.82
CA LEU A 359 -11.50 -0.98 -15.13
C LEU A 359 -11.33 -2.01 -16.26
N LYS A 360 -11.93 -1.70 -17.40
CA LYS A 360 -11.83 -2.47 -18.64
C LYS A 360 -11.24 -1.63 -19.76
N ARG A 361 -10.62 -2.30 -20.72
CA ARG A 361 -10.16 -1.75 -21.99
C ARG A 361 -11.26 -1.86 -23.05
N PRO A 362 -11.15 -1.14 -24.18
CA PRO A 362 -12.11 -1.24 -25.29
C PRO A 362 -12.24 -2.67 -25.86
N ASN A 363 -11.19 -3.48 -25.82
CA ASN A 363 -11.24 -4.88 -26.27
C ASN A 363 -12.06 -5.76 -25.31
N GLY A 364 -12.23 -5.37 -24.05
CA GLY A 364 -12.98 -6.07 -23.00
C GLY A 364 -12.11 -6.60 -21.87
N ASP A 365 -10.78 -6.56 -22.04
CA ASP A 365 -9.80 -7.03 -21.06
C ASP A 365 -9.76 -6.14 -19.82
N TYR A 366 -9.35 -6.69 -18.69
CA TYR A 366 -9.16 -5.94 -17.47
C TYR A 366 -7.90 -5.05 -17.54
N VAL A 367 -8.04 -3.85 -16.99
CA VAL A 367 -6.91 -3.00 -16.61
C VAL A 367 -6.43 -3.48 -15.25
N GLY A 368 -5.14 -3.79 -15.13
CA GLY A 368 -4.56 -4.21 -13.86
C GLY A 368 -4.70 -3.13 -12.78
N PHE A 369 -5.06 -3.49 -11.56
CA PHE A 369 -5.23 -2.52 -10.48
C PHE A 369 -3.92 -1.77 -10.14
N ALA A 370 -2.75 -2.36 -10.42
CA ALA A 370 -1.47 -1.70 -10.22
C ALA A 370 -1.29 -0.54 -11.20
N GLU A 371 -1.73 -0.68 -12.46
CA GLU A 371 -1.75 0.42 -13.43
C GLU A 371 -2.61 1.58 -12.91
N VAL A 372 -3.83 1.29 -12.44
CA VAL A 372 -4.73 2.30 -11.88
C VAL A 372 -4.09 3.03 -10.69
N LEU A 373 -3.44 2.30 -9.79
CA LEU A 373 -2.71 2.87 -8.65
C LEU A 373 -1.56 3.79 -9.09
N HIS A 374 -0.78 3.39 -10.09
CA HIS A 374 0.33 4.22 -10.59
C HIS A 374 -0.18 5.52 -11.22
N ILE A 375 -1.22 5.45 -12.05
CA ILE A 375 -1.85 6.62 -12.68
C ILE A 375 -2.49 7.53 -11.62
N ALA A 376 -3.18 6.96 -10.63
CA ALA A 376 -3.74 7.73 -9.51
C ALA A 376 -2.67 8.52 -8.75
N ASN A 377 -1.50 7.91 -8.48
CA ASN A 377 -0.38 8.60 -7.83
C ASN A 377 0.17 9.77 -8.68
N LEU A 378 0.17 9.68 -10.01
CA LEU A 378 0.55 10.80 -10.89
C LEU A 378 -0.40 11.99 -10.76
N HIS A 379 -1.67 11.72 -10.47
CA HIS A 379 -2.71 12.71 -10.25
C HIS A 379 -2.85 13.11 -8.76
N LYS A 380 -1.93 12.66 -7.89
CA LYS A 380 -1.99 12.87 -6.43
C LYS A 380 -3.30 12.36 -5.79
N ILE A 381 -3.87 11.30 -6.37
CA ILE A 381 -5.02 10.59 -5.85
C ILE A 381 -4.52 9.37 -5.08
N TYR A 382 -4.82 9.31 -3.79
CA TYR A 382 -4.43 8.20 -2.92
C TYR A 382 -5.63 7.27 -2.70
N LEU A 383 -5.60 6.14 -3.38
CA LEU A 383 -6.59 5.06 -3.30
C LEU A 383 -5.93 3.74 -2.91
N ARG A 384 -6.72 2.68 -2.74
CA ARG A 384 -6.21 1.37 -2.34
C ARG A 384 -6.54 0.28 -3.34
N THR A 385 -5.68 -0.73 -3.43
CA THR A 385 -5.85 -1.90 -4.31
C THR A 385 -5.66 -3.23 -3.57
N GLY A 386 -6.11 -4.33 -4.19
CA GLY A 386 -6.01 -5.70 -3.67
C GLY A 386 -7.35 -6.26 -3.16
N CYS A 387 -7.31 -7.16 -2.18
CA CYS A 387 -8.52 -7.73 -1.55
C CYS A 387 -8.92 -7.06 -0.22
N PHE A 388 -8.26 -5.97 0.18
CA PHE A 388 -8.57 -5.15 1.37
C PHE A 388 -8.71 -5.95 2.68
N CYS A 389 -7.94 -7.02 2.85
CA CYS A 389 -8.06 -7.94 3.98
C CYS A 389 -9.48 -8.52 4.14
N ASN A 390 -10.23 -8.70 3.05
CA ASN A 390 -11.54 -9.33 3.03
C ASN A 390 -11.61 -10.35 1.88
N PRO A 391 -10.98 -11.53 2.06
CA PRO A 391 -10.85 -12.51 0.99
C PRO A 391 -12.19 -13.11 0.57
N GLY A 392 -13.16 -13.26 1.49
CA GLY A 392 -14.48 -13.79 1.15
C GLY A 392 -15.26 -12.87 0.21
N ALA A 393 -15.29 -11.57 0.48
CA ALA A 393 -15.85 -10.59 -0.44
C ALA A 393 -15.07 -10.53 -1.77
N CYS A 394 -13.74 -10.57 -1.71
CA CYS A 394 -12.89 -10.58 -2.90
C CYS A 394 -13.23 -11.77 -3.81
N GLN A 395 -13.30 -12.98 -3.26
CA GLN A 395 -13.68 -14.19 -3.99
C GLN A 395 -15.10 -14.11 -4.54
N LYS A 396 -16.07 -13.64 -3.73
CA LYS A 396 -17.47 -13.47 -4.15
C LYS A 396 -17.57 -12.53 -5.37
N PHE A 397 -17.00 -11.34 -5.30
CA PHE A 397 -17.18 -10.31 -6.33
C PHE A 397 -16.33 -10.55 -7.58
N LEU A 398 -15.15 -11.15 -7.44
CA LEU A 398 -14.28 -11.53 -8.56
C LEU A 398 -14.61 -12.91 -9.14
N GLN A 399 -15.56 -13.64 -8.54
CA GLN A 399 -15.97 -14.99 -8.93
C GLN A 399 -14.79 -15.99 -8.91
N LEU A 400 -13.91 -15.85 -7.92
CA LEU A 400 -12.73 -16.72 -7.76
C LEU A 400 -13.09 -17.94 -6.89
N SER A 401 -12.86 -19.13 -7.43
CA SER A 401 -12.95 -20.36 -6.64
C SER A 401 -11.80 -20.47 -5.63
N ALA A 402 -11.92 -21.38 -4.67
CA ALA A 402 -10.82 -21.67 -3.76
C ALA A 402 -9.59 -22.22 -4.48
N GLU A 403 -9.79 -22.90 -5.61
CA GLU A 403 -8.69 -23.45 -6.40
C GLU A 403 -7.98 -22.37 -7.23
N ASP A 404 -8.72 -21.39 -7.75
CA ASP A 404 -8.12 -20.22 -8.43
C ASP A 404 -7.20 -19.46 -7.47
N VAL A 405 -7.64 -19.24 -6.22
CA VAL A 405 -6.84 -18.53 -5.22
C VAL A 405 -5.55 -19.30 -4.88
N LYS A 406 -5.61 -20.63 -4.78
CA LYS A 406 -4.41 -21.45 -4.57
C LYS A 406 -3.47 -21.43 -5.79
N THR A 407 -4.03 -21.56 -6.98
CA THR A 407 -3.28 -21.51 -8.24
C THR A 407 -2.57 -20.17 -8.40
N HIS A 408 -3.24 -19.06 -8.05
CA HIS A 408 -2.62 -17.74 -8.04
C HIS A 408 -1.44 -17.68 -7.07
N TYR A 409 -1.60 -18.22 -5.85
CA TYR A 409 -0.51 -18.30 -4.87
C TYR A 409 0.67 -19.13 -5.36
N GLU A 410 0.41 -20.28 -5.98
CA GLU A 410 1.44 -21.13 -6.59
C GLU A 410 2.15 -20.45 -7.77
N ALA A 411 1.44 -19.60 -8.52
CA ALA A 411 2.02 -18.71 -9.53
C ALA A 411 2.80 -17.52 -8.93
N GLY A 412 2.97 -17.47 -7.61
CA GLY A 412 3.75 -16.46 -6.89
C GLY A 412 2.96 -15.21 -6.49
N HIS A 413 1.63 -15.21 -6.62
CA HIS A 413 0.81 -14.09 -6.16
C HIS A 413 0.69 -14.06 -4.63
N VAL A 414 0.95 -12.91 -4.05
CA VAL A 414 0.66 -12.61 -2.64
C VAL A 414 -0.12 -11.30 -2.52
N CYS A 415 -1.00 -11.23 -1.53
CA CYS A 415 -1.83 -10.05 -1.33
C CYS A 415 -0.97 -8.78 -1.18
N GLY A 416 -1.17 -7.81 -2.09
CA GLY A 416 -0.44 -6.54 -2.11
C GLY A 416 0.81 -6.51 -2.99
N ASP A 417 1.07 -7.56 -3.79
CA ASP A 417 2.11 -7.53 -4.81
C ASP A 417 1.69 -6.76 -6.09
N GLN A 418 2.53 -6.81 -7.12
CA GLN A 418 2.26 -6.21 -8.44
C GLN A 418 1.67 -7.20 -9.46
N ASN A 419 1.39 -8.45 -9.05
CA ASN A 419 0.79 -9.46 -9.90
C ASN A 419 -0.74 -9.34 -9.83
N ASP A 420 -1.26 -8.35 -10.53
CA ASP A 420 -2.67 -7.93 -10.47
C ASP A 420 -3.58 -8.66 -11.46
N LEU A 421 -3.02 -9.30 -12.50
CA LEU A 421 -3.73 -10.11 -13.49
C LEU A 421 -3.08 -11.48 -13.64
N VAL A 422 -3.86 -12.56 -13.52
CA VAL A 422 -3.46 -13.94 -13.84
C VAL A 422 -4.37 -14.46 -14.93
N ASN A 423 -3.79 -14.89 -16.07
CA ASN A 423 -4.54 -15.31 -17.26
C ASN A 423 -5.58 -14.28 -17.74
N GLY A 424 -5.30 -12.98 -17.57
CA GLY A 424 -6.20 -11.88 -17.93
C GLY A 424 -7.31 -11.58 -16.91
N TYR A 425 -7.38 -12.33 -15.80
CA TYR A 425 -8.36 -12.11 -14.73
C TYR A 425 -7.74 -11.40 -13.53
N PRO A 426 -8.47 -10.46 -12.89
CA PRO A 426 -7.98 -9.72 -11.76
C PRO A 426 -7.84 -10.59 -10.51
N THR A 427 -6.71 -10.46 -9.82
CA THR A 427 -6.45 -11.10 -8.52
C THR A 427 -6.97 -10.27 -7.33
N GLY A 428 -7.44 -9.06 -7.60
CA GLY A 428 -7.93 -8.08 -6.64
C GLY A 428 -8.71 -6.96 -7.33
N SER A 429 -8.95 -5.84 -6.65
CA SER A 429 -9.66 -4.71 -7.25
C SER A 429 -9.15 -3.37 -6.73
N VAL A 430 -9.78 -2.28 -7.18
CA VAL A 430 -9.54 -0.91 -6.73
C VAL A 430 -10.67 -0.48 -5.79
N ARG A 431 -10.33 0.12 -4.65
CA ARG A 431 -11.29 0.69 -3.71
C ARG A 431 -11.00 2.16 -3.44
N ILE A 432 -12.05 2.96 -3.52
CA ILE A 432 -12.08 4.36 -3.08
C ILE A 432 -13.11 4.51 -1.96
N SER A 433 -12.80 5.35 -0.98
CA SER A 433 -13.60 5.52 0.22
C SER A 433 -13.46 6.92 0.80
N PHE A 434 -14.58 7.48 1.27
CA PHE A 434 -14.69 8.89 1.65
C PHE A 434 -14.89 9.09 3.15
N GLY A 435 -14.39 10.20 3.66
CA GLY A 435 -14.58 10.65 5.03
C GLY A 435 -15.31 11.99 5.11
N TYR A 436 -15.50 12.49 6.33
CA TYR A 436 -16.17 13.78 6.55
C TYR A 436 -15.43 14.98 5.93
N MET A 437 -14.13 14.84 5.67
CA MET A 437 -13.28 15.84 5.03
C MET A 437 -13.20 15.75 3.51
N SER A 438 -13.72 14.67 2.91
CA SER A 438 -13.72 14.50 1.46
C SER A 438 -14.63 15.51 0.78
N THR A 439 -14.35 15.87 -0.47
CA THR A 439 -15.06 16.91 -1.21
C THR A 439 -15.54 16.41 -2.58
N TYR A 440 -16.42 17.17 -3.22
CA TYR A 440 -16.77 16.93 -4.62
C TYR A 440 -15.61 17.24 -5.59
N GLU A 441 -14.65 18.06 -5.20
CA GLU A 441 -13.43 18.31 -5.99
C GLU A 441 -12.58 17.03 -6.06
N ASP A 442 -12.49 16.27 -4.97
CA ASP A 442 -11.86 14.95 -4.96
C ASP A 442 -12.54 14.05 -6.00
N ALA A 443 -13.87 13.98 -5.95
CA ALA A 443 -14.68 13.16 -6.86
C ALA A 443 -14.48 13.56 -8.33
N ASP A 444 -14.56 14.85 -8.65
CA ASP A 444 -14.37 15.36 -10.00
C ASP A 444 -12.96 15.06 -10.53
N THR A 445 -11.95 15.22 -9.68
CA THR A 445 -10.55 14.98 -10.05
C THR A 445 -10.33 13.50 -10.37
N PHE A 446 -10.91 12.61 -9.58
CA PHE A 446 -10.88 11.17 -9.83
C PHE A 446 -11.61 10.79 -11.13
N ILE A 447 -12.84 11.28 -11.35
CA ILE A 447 -13.59 11.01 -12.59
C ILE A 447 -12.83 11.54 -13.80
N SER A 448 -12.23 12.73 -13.70
CA SER A 448 -11.43 13.33 -14.77
C SER A 448 -10.17 12.53 -15.08
N MET A 449 -9.51 11.96 -14.07
CA MET A 449 -8.40 11.02 -14.26
C MET A 449 -8.87 9.77 -15.02
N ILE A 450 -9.98 9.15 -14.59
CA ILE A 450 -10.51 7.96 -15.26
C ILE A 450 -10.83 8.27 -16.73
N HIS A 451 -11.52 9.39 -16.98
CA HIS A 451 -11.91 9.83 -18.32
C HIS A 451 -10.70 10.14 -19.21
N SER A 452 -9.67 10.80 -18.67
CA SER A 452 -8.49 11.19 -19.47
C SER A 452 -7.53 10.03 -19.75
N CYS A 453 -7.42 9.06 -18.83
CA CYS A 453 -6.39 8.03 -18.88
C CYS A 453 -6.90 6.66 -19.35
N PHE A 454 -8.17 6.32 -19.10
CA PHE A 454 -8.68 4.97 -19.32
C PHE A 454 -9.84 4.91 -20.32
N VAL A 455 -10.43 6.05 -20.70
CA VAL A 455 -11.48 6.08 -21.73
C VAL A 455 -10.86 6.28 -23.11
N SER A 456 -11.14 5.35 -24.01
CA SER A 456 -10.73 5.46 -25.41
C SER A 456 -11.63 6.45 -26.12
N LYS A 457 -11.05 7.54 -26.62
CA LYS A 457 -11.72 8.47 -27.53
C LYS A 457 -11.66 7.92 -28.95
N SER A 458 -12.66 8.22 -29.77
CA SER A 458 -12.62 7.90 -31.21
C SER A 458 -11.47 8.68 -31.82
N LEU A 459 -10.30 8.04 -31.97
CA LEU A 459 -9.29 8.54 -32.88
C LEU A 459 -9.89 8.39 -34.28
N PHE A 460 -10.01 9.49 -35.01
CA PHE A 460 -10.13 9.42 -36.46
C PHE A 460 -8.91 8.62 -36.94
N THR A 461 -9.12 7.35 -37.24
CA THR A 461 -8.14 6.51 -37.90
C THR A 461 -7.97 7.03 -39.31
N GLU A 462 -7.02 7.94 -39.51
CA GLU A 462 -6.32 7.97 -40.80
C GLU A 462 -5.66 6.60 -40.95
N ASN A 463 -6.17 5.85 -41.91
CA ASN A 463 -5.63 4.56 -42.34
C ASN A 463 -4.19 4.75 -42.85
N ILE A 464 -3.20 4.72 -41.97
CA ILE A 464 -1.83 4.42 -42.37
C ILE A 464 -1.73 2.90 -42.47
N SER A 465 -2.10 2.41 -43.65
CA SER A 465 -1.80 1.05 -44.09
C SER A 465 -0.27 0.88 -44.08
N LEU A 466 0.24 0.18 -43.07
CA LEU A 466 1.58 -0.39 -43.12
C LEU A 466 1.58 -1.46 -44.20
N LYS A 467 1.93 -1.07 -45.44
CA LYS A 467 2.21 -2.01 -46.52
C LYS A 467 3.33 -2.93 -46.06
N SER A 468 3.00 -4.22 -45.94
CA SER A 468 3.99 -5.28 -45.80
C SER A 468 4.91 -5.24 -47.02
N GLY A 469 6.14 -4.76 -46.83
CA GLY A 469 7.21 -4.91 -47.81
C GLY A 469 7.70 -6.36 -47.75
N ASN A 470 7.55 -7.08 -48.86
CA ASN A 470 8.15 -8.40 -49.05
C ASN A 470 9.68 -8.28 -48.90
N VAL A 471 10.21 -8.81 -47.80
CA VAL A 471 11.65 -9.06 -47.65
C VAL A 471 11.96 -10.37 -48.35
N LEU A 472 12.75 -10.30 -49.42
CA LEU A 472 13.40 -11.45 -50.04
C LEU A 472 14.44 -11.98 -49.05
N ILE A 473 14.12 -13.11 -48.40
CA ILE A 473 15.05 -13.84 -47.54
C ILE A 473 15.89 -14.75 -48.44
N ASN A 474 17.14 -14.37 -48.68
CA ASN A 474 18.14 -15.32 -49.18
C ASN A 474 18.50 -16.28 -48.05
N GLN A 475 17.88 -17.46 -48.06
CA GLN A 475 18.21 -18.56 -47.15
C GLN A 475 19.57 -19.15 -47.52
N THR A 476 20.60 -18.76 -46.78
CA THR A 476 21.78 -19.61 -46.55
C THR A 476 22.33 -19.32 -45.14
N SER A 477 21.88 -20.07 -44.14
CA SER A 477 22.70 -20.50 -42.99
C SER A 477 21.89 -21.31 -41.97
N THR A 478 22.55 -22.33 -41.44
CA THR A 478 22.06 -23.36 -40.53
C THR A 478 22.19 -22.94 -39.06
N THR A 479 21.59 -21.80 -38.68
CA THR A 479 21.57 -21.33 -37.28
C THR A 479 20.14 -21.08 -36.79
N PRO A 480 19.75 -21.51 -35.57
CA PRO A 480 18.38 -21.40 -35.05
C PRO A 480 18.01 -20.01 -34.51
N TYR A 481 18.68 -18.97 -35.01
CA TYR A 481 18.57 -17.60 -34.53
C TYR A 481 18.48 -16.61 -35.70
N THR A 482 17.57 -15.65 -35.57
CA THR A 482 17.57 -14.44 -36.40
C THR A 482 18.56 -13.43 -35.81
N GLU A 483 19.56 -13.03 -36.60
CA GLU A 483 20.55 -12.02 -36.21
C GLU A 483 20.03 -10.60 -36.49
N ILE A 484 20.18 -9.72 -35.51
CA ILE A 484 19.92 -8.28 -35.65
C ILE A 484 21.17 -7.48 -35.29
N THR A 485 21.45 -6.44 -36.07
CA THR A 485 22.60 -5.56 -35.86
C THR A 485 22.15 -4.19 -35.37
N GLY A 486 22.93 -3.60 -34.47
CA GLY A 486 22.75 -2.23 -33.99
C GLY A 486 24.07 -1.59 -33.59
N ARG A 487 24.00 -0.41 -32.98
CA ARG A 487 25.18 0.32 -32.49
C ARG A 487 24.99 0.77 -31.06
N LEU A 488 26.00 0.60 -30.21
CA LEU A 488 25.98 1.14 -28.84
C LEU A 488 26.22 2.65 -28.91
N VAL A 489 25.20 3.47 -28.67
CA VAL A 489 25.28 4.92 -28.85
C VAL A 489 25.80 5.62 -27.61
N LYS A 490 25.31 5.24 -26.42
CA LYS A 490 25.70 5.84 -25.14
C LYS A 490 25.83 4.79 -24.04
N VAL A 491 26.75 5.04 -23.12
CA VAL A 491 26.87 4.29 -21.86
C VAL A 491 26.77 5.26 -20.69
N PHE A 492 25.89 4.94 -19.74
CA PHE A 492 25.69 5.74 -18.53
C PHE A 492 25.97 4.96 -17.26
N LEU A 493 26.50 5.69 -16.30
CA LEU A 493 26.79 5.26 -14.95
C LEU A 493 25.99 6.09 -13.96
N TYR A 494 25.66 5.51 -12.82
CA TYR A 494 25.02 6.19 -11.69
C TYR A 494 25.86 5.96 -10.44
N PRO A 495 27.04 6.60 -10.30
CA PRO A 495 27.94 6.36 -9.18
C PRO A 495 27.25 6.48 -7.82
N VAL A 496 26.46 7.54 -7.64
CA VAL A 496 25.58 7.71 -6.48
C VAL A 496 24.16 7.29 -6.83
N LYS A 497 23.60 6.37 -6.05
CA LYS A 497 22.23 5.89 -6.19
C LYS A 497 21.24 7.06 -6.14
N SER A 498 20.29 7.07 -7.07
CA SER A 498 19.27 8.12 -7.19
C SER A 498 19.79 9.52 -7.59
N CYS A 499 21.02 9.63 -8.09
CA CYS A 499 21.56 10.91 -8.59
C CYS A 499 21.69 10.93 -10.12
N ALA A 500 22.21 12.03 -10.68
CA ALA A 500 22.36 12.20 -12.13
C ALA A 500 23.24 11.11 -12.76
N ALA A 501 23.10 10.95 -14.07
CA ALA A 501 23.98 10.08 -14.85
C ALA A 501 25.37 10.70 -15.01
N PHE A 502 26.39 9.85 -15.06
CA PHE A 502 27.69 10.15 -15.61
C PHE A 502 27.80 9.45 -16.98
N GLU A 503 27.99 10.23 -18.05
CA GLU A 503 28.10 9.73 -19.42
C GLU A 503 29.55 9.32 -19.73
N VAL A 504 29.72 8.08 -20.22
CA VAL A 504 31.01 7.59 -20.68
C VAL A 504 31.30 8.15 -22.07
N LYS A 505 32.42 8.86 -22.22
CA LYS A 505 32.82 9.46 -23.51
C LYS A 505 33.38 8.45 -24.52
N ASN A 506 34.24 7.54 -24.05
CA ASN A 506 34.97 6.62 -24.94
C ASN A 506 34.73 5.16 -24.55
N MET A 507 35.34 4.71 -23.45
CA MET A 507 35.35 3.30 -23.06
C MET A 507 35.22 3.15 -21.55
N TRP A 508 34.66 2.03 -21.08
CA TRP A 508 34.49 1.77 -19.65
C TRP A 508 34.73 0.31 -19.27
N LYS A 509 35.27 0.12 -18.06
CA LYS A 509 35.63 -1.20 -17.53
C LYS A 509 34.40 -1.91 -16.95
N LEU A 510 34.19 -3.16 -17.34
CA LEU A 510 33.28 -4.09 -16.70
C LEU A 510 33.97 -4.82 -15.53
N THR A 511 33.20 -5.08 -14.48
CA THR A 511 33.64 -5.80 -13.28
C THR A 511 32.61 -6.88 -12.94
N LYS A 512 32.94 -7.76 -11.99
CA LYS A 512 32.02 -8.81 -11.52
C LYS A 512 30.74 -8.24 -10.88
N LEU A 513 30.74 -6.94 -10.54
CA LEU A 513 29.66 -6.23 -9.87
C LEU A 513 28.87 -5.29 -10.80
N GLY A 514 29.17 -5.27 -12.10
CA GLY A 514 28.61 -4.31 -13.05
C GLY A 514 29.67 -3.44 -13.73
N LEU A 515 29.26 -2.29 -14.28
CA LEU A 515 30.20 -1.25 -14.71
C LEU A 515 31.00 -0.71 -13.51
N LYS A 516 32.32 -0.50 -13.66
CA LYS A 516 33.17 -0.02 -12.57
C LYS A 516 32.62 1.31 -12.00
N TYR A 517 32.51 1.39 -10.67
CA TYR A 517 31.93 2.52 -9.91
C TYR A 517 30.43 2.77 -10.06
N ASP A 518 29.68 1.97 -10.81
CA ASP A 518 28.22 2.11 -10.87
C ASP A 518 27.58 1.75 -9.51
N ARG A 519 26.71 2.64 -9.01
CA ARG A 519 25.93 2.47 -7.77
C ARG A 519 26.77 2.06 -6.56
N ARG A 520 27.98 2.63 -6.41
CA ARG A 520 28.88 2.39 -5.28
C ARG A 520 28.61 3.27 -4.07
N TRP A 521 27.90 4.38 -4.26
CA TRP A 521 27.52 5.29 -3.19
C TRP A 521 26.00 5.43 -3.08
N MET A 522 25.52 5.74 -1.88
CA MET A 522 24.12 6.10 -1.63
C MET A 522 24.02 7.19 -0.57
N ILE A 523 22.96 7.98 -0.65
CA ILE A 523 22.65 8.97 0.38
C ILE A 523 21.68 8.33 1.38
N VAL A 524 21.92 8.51 2.68
CA VAL A 524 21.03 8.10 3.77
C VAL A 524 20.57 9.30 4.57
N ASN A 525 19.42 9.20 5.24
CA ASN A 525 18.93 10.21 6.17
C ASN A 525 19.41 9.95 7.62
N ALA A 526 18.95 10.78 8.56
CA ALA A 526 19.32 10.69 9.97
C ALA A 526 18.94 9.35 10.63
N SER A 527 17.94 8.63 10.12
CA SER A 527 17.56 7.29 10.61
C SER A 527 18.36 6.16 9.96
N GLY A 528 19.37 6.48 9.14
CA GLY A 528 20.18 5.52 8.40
C GLY A 528 19.41 4.83 7.28
N SER A 529 18.37 5.47 6.73
CA SER A 529 17.59 4.94 5.61
C SER A 529 18.02 5.55 4.29
N CYS A 530 18.23 4.71 3.26
CA CYS A 530 18.55 5.17 1.90
C CYS A 530 17.48 6.13 1.38
N VAL A 531 17.93 7.29 0.91
CA VAL A 531 17.10 8.32 0.29
C VAL A 531 17.02 8.06 -1.21
N SER A 532 15.82 8.13 -1.77
CA SER A 532 15.58 7.98 -3.21
C SER A 532 14.98 9.24 -3.84
N GLN A 533 15.02 9.34 -5.17
CA GLN A 533 14.34 10.41 -5.91
C GLN A 533 12.83 10.47 -5.66
N LYS A 534 12.20 9.38 -5.19
CA LYS A 534 10.79 9.42 -4.77
C LYS A 534 10.58 10.33 -3.56
N GLN A 535 11.55 10.37 -2.64
CA GLN A 535 11.52 11.22 -1.46
C GLN A 535 12.01 12.63 -1.80
N ILE A 536 13.24 12.75 -2.32
CA ILE A 536 13.87 14.03 -2.68
C ILE A 536 14.15 14.05 -4.18
N LYS A 537 13.27 14.68 -4.96
CA LYS A 537 13.29 14.61 -6.44
C LYS A 537 14.51 15.33 -7.00
N SER A 538 14.90 16.44 -6.37
CA SER A 538 16.06 17.24 -6.72
C SER A 538 17.39 16.50 -6.62
N LEU A 539 17.45 15.28 -6.05
CA LEU A 539 18.66 14.45 -6.12
C LEU A 539 19.14 14.19 -7.54
N CYS A 540 18.27 14.26 -8.56
CA CYS A 540 18.68 14.20 -9.97
C CYS A 540 19.63 15.33 -10.37
N THR A 541 19.63 16.46 -9.66
CA THR A 541 20.52 17.61 -9.92
C THR A 541 21.93 17.42 -9.36
N LEU A 542 22.16 16.40 -8.51
CA LEU A 542 23.49 16.02 -8.03
C LEU A 542 24.23 15.29 -9.15
N LYS A 543 25.22 15.95 -9.74
CA LYS A 543 26.01 15.43 -10.84
C LYS A 543 27.30 14.78 -10.33
N PRO A 544 27.44 13.45 -10.38
CA PRO A 544 28.68 12.77 -10.07
C PRO A 544 29.63 12.78 -11.27
N THR A 545 30.89 13.13 -11.03
CA THR A 545 31.98 13.07 -12.01
C THR A 545 33.12 12.25 -11.43
N LEU A 546 33.58 11.23 -12.17
CA LEU A 546 34.70 10.39 -11.77
C LEU A 546 35.99 10.98 -12.35
N ASP A 547 36.86 11.49 -11.48
CA ASP A 547 38.17 12.02 -11.87
C ASP A 547 39.27 11.04 -11.48
N PHE A 548 39.81 10.36 -12.49
CA PHE A 548 40.88 9.38 -12.32
C PHE A 548 42.27 10.02 -12.15
N THR A 549 42.45 11.29 -12.53
CA THR A 549 43.75 11.97 -12.41
C THR A 549 44.10 12.24 -10.96
N VAL A 550 43.09 12.61 -10.17
CA VAL A 550 43.21 12.84 -8.72
C VAL A 550 42.62 11.72 -7.88
N ASN A 551 42.08 10.68 -8.52
CA ASN A 551 41.41 9.53 -7.90
C ASN A 551 40.24 9.92 -6.95
N LYS A 552 39.39 10.85 -7.40
CA LYS A 552 38.24 11.36 -6.62
C LYS A 552 36.91 11.31 -7.37
N LEU A 553 35.84 11.04 -6.64
CA LEU A 553 34.47 11.30 -7.05
C LEU A 553 34.15 12.74 -6.68
N ARG A 554 33.89 13.56 -7.70
CA ARG A 554 33.39 14.92 -7.54
C ARG A 554 31.88 14.93 -7.63
N LEU A 555 31.23 15.62 -6.69
CA LEU A 555 29.79 15.79 -6.64
C LEU A 555 29.46 17.27 -6.83
N THR A 556 28.67 17.59 -7.83
CA THR A 556 28.33 18.99 -8.17
C THR A 556 26.82 19.21 -8.10
N VAL A 557 26.40 20.30 -7.44
CA VAL A 557 25.01 20.82 -7.48
C VAL A 557 25.09 22.30 -7.82
N LYS A 558 24.53 22.70 -8.97
CA LYS A 558 24.66 24.06 -9.52
C LYS A 558 26.15 24.45 -9.59
N ASP A 559 26.55 25.53 -8.93
CA ASP A 559 27.91 26.07 -8.93
C ASP A 559 28.74 25.64 -7.70
N SER A 560 28.27 24.65 -6.93
CA SER A 560 28.96 24.14 -5.74
C SER A 560 29.39 22.70 -5.95
N GLU A 561 30.61 22.37 -5.51
CA GLU A 561 31.19 21.04 -5.62
C GLU A 561 31.79 20.56 -4.29
N ILE A 562 31.84 19.23 -4.13
CA ILE A 562 32.55 18.55 -3.06
C ILE A 562 33.19 17.27 -3.61
N GLU A 563 34.33 16.86 -3.04
CA GLU A 563 35.07 15.70 -3.51
C GLU A 563 35.20 14.63 -2.42
N VAL A 564 35.11 13.36 -2.83
CA VAL A 564 35.35 12.20 -1.98
C VAL A 564 36.31 11.22 -2.68
N PRO A 565 37.19 10.50 -1.95
CA PRO A 565 38.11 9.54 -2.57
C PRO A 565 37.37 8.41 -3.32
N LEU A 566 37.88 8.04 -4.51
CA LEU A 566 37.37 6.87 -5.25
C LEU A 566 37.76 5.55 -4.60
N GLU A 567 38.90 5.51 -3.91
CA GLU A 567 39.40 4.36 -3.16
C GLU A 567 39.63 4.76 -1.69
N VAL A 568 39.34 3.83 -0.78
CA VAL A 568 39.44 4.03 0.67
C VAL A 568 40.46 3.01 1.16
N THR A 569 41.45 3.44 1.94
CA THR A 569 42.47 2.56 2.54
C THR A 569 42.01 2.07 3.91
N GLU A 570 42.52 0.92 4.37
CA GLU A 570 42.15 0.30 5.67
C GLU A 570 42.31 1.26 6.86
N GLU A 571 43.21 2.25 6.78
CA GLU A 571 43.45 3.25 7.83
C GLU A 571 42.31 4.28 8.01
N THR A 572 41.41 4.40 7.03
CA THR A 572 40.24 5.31 7.08
C THR A 572 38.94 4.62 7.55
N SER A 573 39.02 3.36 8.00
CA SER A 573 37.87 2.48 8.25
C SER A 573 37.24 2.52 9.66
N ASN A 574 37.60 3.48 10.52
CA ASN A 574 37.23 3.42 11.94
C ASN A 574 35.78 3.77 12.30
N GLU A 575 34.91 4.15 11.36
CA GLU A 575 33.48 4.39 11.64
C GLU A 575 32.59 3.76 10.55
N GLY A 576 32.38 2.44 10.64
CA GLY A 576 31.41 1.74 9.80
C GLY A 576 29.98 2.18 10.13
N TYR A 577 29.29 2.80 9.17
CA TYR A 577 27.87 3.15 9.32
C TYR A 577 26.99 2.00 8.82
N ILE A 578 26.21 1.41 9.72
CA ILE A 578 25.25 0.36 9.36
C ILE A 578 23.96 1.01 8.85
N CYS A 579 23.65 0.83 7.56
CA CYS A 579 22.36 1.24 7.00
C CYS A 579 21.30 0.20 7.41
N ASN A 580 20.31 0.63 8.19
CA ASN A 580 19.22 -0.24 8.66
C ASN A 580 18.15 -0.49 7.59
N SER A 581 18.19 0.23 6.47
CA SER A 581 17.21 0.10 5.39
C SER A 581 17.49 -1.09 4.49
N LYS A 582 16.40 -1.67 3.97
CA LYS A 582 16.41 -2.74 2.98
C LYS A 582 16.54 -2.14 1.58
N VAL A 583 17.68 -2.30 0.92
CA VAL A 583 17.72 -2.16 -0.55
C VAL A 583 17.47 -3.58 -1.08
N CYS A 584 16.34 -3.77 -1.75
CA CYS A 584 15.94 -5.08 -2.30
C CYS A 584 15.79 -6.21 -1.26
N GLY A 585 15.53 -5.86 0.00
CA GLY A 585 15.34 -6.82 1.09
C GLY A 585 16.58 -7.02 1.97
N ASP A 586 17.76 -6.62 1.51
CA ASP A 586 19.04 -6.89 2.19
C ASP A 586 19.52 -5.66 3.00
N ARG A 587 20.14 -5.93 4.16
CA ARG A 587 20.81 -4.90 4.99
C ARG A 587 22.18 -4.61 4.37
N ILE A 588 22.49 -3.33 4.16
CA ILE A 588 23.76 -2.91 3.57
C ILE A 588 24.59 -2.18 4.63
N GLN A 589 25.89 -2.47 4.66
CA GLN A 589 26.85 -1.68 5.41
C GLN A 589 27.64 -0.78 4.45
N GLY A 590 27.96 0.42 4.90
CA GLY A 590 28.74 1.36 4.13
C GLY A 590 29.68 2.18 4.98
N ILE A 591 30.75 2.67 4.37
CA ILE A 591 31.70 3.61 4.96
C ILE A 591 31.15 5.01 4.75
N ASP A 592 31.11 5.77 5.82
CA ASP A 592 30.71 7.16 5.78
C ASP A 592 31.77 8.04 5.12
N CYS A 593 31.36 8.90 4.20
CA CYS A 593 32.26 9.82 3.51
C CYS A 593 32.57 11.09 4.34
N GLY A 594 32.08 11.18 5.57
CA GLY A 594 32.50 12.15 6.57
C GLY A 594 31.58 13.37 6.72
N THR A 595 31.76 14.10 7.83
CA THR A 595 30.87 15.18 8.27
C THR A 595 30.78 16.34 7.28
N LYS A 596 31.88 16.71 6.62
CA LYS A 596 31.88 17.78 5.60
C LYS A 596 30.94 17.47 4.43
N VAL A 597 30.91 16.20 3.99
CA VAL A 597 30.02 15.75 2.91
C VAL A 597 28.58 15.71 3.38
N ALA A 598 28.36 15.26 4.63
CA ALA A 598 27.03 15.23 5.24
C ALA A 598 26.42 16.64 5.35
N GLU A 599 27.16 17.60 5.90
CA GLU A 599 26.73 19.00 6.03
C GLU A 599 26.43 19.62 4.68
N TRP A 600 27.31 19.44 3.69
CA TRP A 600 27.13 19.94 2.34
C TRP A 600 25.86 19.36 1.68
N LEU A 601 25.63 18.05 1.77
CA LEU A 601 24.42 17.42 1.24
C LEU A 601 23.16 17.94 1.94
N SER A 602 23.20 18.06 3.26
CA SER A 602 22.08 18.56 4.05
C SER A 602 21.70 20.00 3.68
N GLU A 603 22.69 20.85 3.44
CA GLU A 603 22.50 22.21 2.97
C GLU A 603 21.89 22.23 1.56
N LYS A 604 22.48 21.52 0.58
CA LYS A 604 22.03 21.57 -0.82
C LYS A 604 20.62 21.05 -1.06
N PHE A 605 20.17 20.10 -0.23
CA PHE A 605 18.83 19.52 -0.34
C PHE A 605 17.84 20.02 0.72
N ASN A 606 18.25 20.99 1.56
CA ASN A 606 17.47 21.51 2.68
C ASN A 606 16.84 20.37 3.52
N ASN A 607 17.66 19.37 3.84
CA ASN A 607 17.23 18.17 4.56
C ASN A 607 18.29 17.81 5.60
N PRO A 608 18.06 18.08 6.89
CA PRO A 608 19.06 17.85 7.91
C PRO A 608 19.34 16.37 8.14
N GLY A 609 20.61 16.02 8.35
CA GLY A 609 21.06 14.66 8.66
C GLY A 609 21.26 13.75 7.45
N LEU A 610 21.48 14.30 6.26
CA LEU A 610 21.88 13.51 5.09
C LEU A 610 23.35 13.11 5.20
N ARG A 611 23.67 11.87 4.83
CA ARG A 611 25.06 11.36 4.78
C ARG A 611 25.29 10.56 3.51
N LEU A 612 26.51 10.59 2.98
CA LEU A 612 26.93 9.78 1.84
C LEU A 612 27.66 8.54 2.33
N LEU A 613 27.14 7.37 1.99
CA LEU A 613 27.75 6.08 2.31
C LEU A 613 28.31 5.43 1.06
N ARG A 614 29.52 4.88 1.15
CA ARG A 614 30.14 4.01 0.15
C ARG A 614 29.92 2.55 0.53
N GLN A 615 29.45 1.72 -0.40
CA GLN A 615 29.27 0.28 -0.17
C GLN A 615 30.61 -0.44 0.08
N ILE A 616 30.66 -1.26 1.13
CA ILE A 616 31.76 -2.21 1.42
C ILE A 616 31.52 -3.51 0.64
N GLU A 617 32.59 -4.06 0.05
CA GLU A 617 32.53 -5.37 -0.58
C GLU A 617 32.64 -6.48 0.48
N PHE A 618 31.58 -7.27 0.66
CA PHE A 618 31.69 -8.49 1.45
C PHE A 618 32.29 -9.60 0.59
N THR A 619 33.53 -9.99 0.87
CA THR A 619 34.02 -11.33 0.55
C THR A 619 33.42 -12.29 1.59
N HIS A 620 32.58 -13.24 1.15
CA HIS A 620 32.02 -14.27 2.03
C HIS A 620 33.15 -15.13 2.62
N ASN A 621 33.62 -14.79 3.81
CA ASN A 621 34.34 -15.70 4.71
C ASN A 621 33.71 -15.64 6.10
N THR A 622 32.45 -16.07 6.21
CA THR A 622 31.90 -16.51 7.50
C THR A 622 31.01 -17.72 7.28
N SER A 623 31.54 -18.86 7.67
CA SER A 623 30.86 -20.14 7.87
C SER A 623 29.64 -19.97 8.78
N GLY A 624 28.46 -20.38 8.30
CA GLY A 624 27.31 -20.65 9.19
C GLY A 624 25.95 -20.28 8.64
N ARG A 625 25.44 -21.06 7.69
CA ARG A 625 24.03 -21.49 7.46
C ARG A 625 23.75 -21.63 5.97
N SER A 626 23.62 -22.89 5.55
CA SER A 626 23.04 -23.39 4.30
C SER A 626 22.45 -22.33 3.35
N SER A 627 23.29 -21.81 2.47
CA SER A 627 22.87 -21.00 1.33
C SER A 627 22.29 -21.92 0.26
N LYS A 628 21.03 -21.70 -0.10
CA LYS A 628 20.50 -22.08 -1.42
C LYS A 628 21.44 -21.50 -2.47
N GLU A 629 21.87 -22.34 -3.40
CA GLU A 629 22.79 -22.02 -4.49
C GLU A 629 22.33 -20.78 -5.29
N GLY A 630 23.28 -19.88 -5.61
CA GLY A 630 23.15 -18.97 -6.75
C GLY A 630 22.78 -17.50 -6.52
N LYS A 631 22.75 -16.94 -5.29
CA LYS A 631 22.52 -15.49 -5.13
C LYS A 631 23.73 -14.67 -5.62
N LYS A 632 23.62 -14.08 -6.82
CA LYS A 632 24.60 -13.14 -7.42
C LYS A 632 24.85 -11.92 -6.51
N ILE A 633 26.11 -11.51 -6.40
CA ILE A 633 26.55 -10.30 -5.67
C ILE A 633 26.17 -9.08 -6.52
N LEU A 634 25.07 -8.41 -6.19
CA LEU A 634 24.67 -7.16 -6.83
C LEU A 634 25.26 -5.96 -6.08
N SER A 635 25.72 -4.93 -6.80
CA SER A 635 25.95 -3.58 -6.24
C SER A 635 24.61 -2.98 -5.75
N LEU A 636 24.54 -1.72 -5.34
CA LEU A 636 23.27 -1.06 -4.90
C LEU A 636 22.19 -0.92 -6.01
N ALA A 637 22.22 -1.75 -7.05
CA ALA A 637 21.22 -1.92 -8.09
C ALA A 637 19.90 -2.51 -7.55
N ASN A 638 18.78 -2.13 -8.17
CA ASN A 638 17.46 -2.56 -7.71
C ASN A 638 17.09 -3.98 -8.18
N ASN A 639 17.20 -4.27 -9.48
CA ASN A 639 16.68 -5.53 -10.04
C ASN A 639 17.69 -6.28 -10.94
N ALA A 640 18.61 -5.57 -11.59
CA ALA A 640 19.67 -6.17 -12.39
C ALA A 640 20.87 -5.21 -12.51
N GLU A 641 22.03 -5.76 -12.86
CA GLU A 641 23.30 -5.03 -13.01
C GLU A 641 23.23 -4.00 -14.15
N TYR A 642 22.56 -4.36 -15.25
CA TYR A 642 22.50 -3.55 -16.47
C TYR A 642 21.08 -3.41 -16.98
N LEU A 643 20.74 -2.19 -17.40
CA LEU A 643 19.51 -1.88 -18.10
C LEU A 643 19.85 -1.37 -19.50
N LEU A 644 19.25 -1.97 -20.52
CA LEU A 644 19.33 -1.52 -21.90
C LEU A 644 18.01 -0.90 -22.35
N ILE A 645 18.09 0.20 -23.10
CA ILE A 645 16.96 0.73 -23.88
C ILE A 645 17.39 0.95 -25.32
N ASN A 646 16.47 0.73 -26.24
CA ASN A 646 16.67 0.95 -27.67
C ASN A 646 16.27 2.38 -28.05
N LEU A 647 17.14 3.07 -28.79
CA LEU A 647 16.92 4.45 -29.23
C LEU A 647 15.66 4.58 -30.10
N SER A 648 15.41 3.63 -31.00
CA SER A 648 14.21 3.61 -31.83
C SER A 648 12.92 3.44 -31.02
N THR A 649 12.96 2.66 -29.94
CA THR A 649 11.81 2.53 -29.01
C THR A 649 11.54 3.85 -28.25
N VAL A 650 12.60 4.60 -27.92
CA VAL A 650 12.47 5.90 -27.27
C VAL A 650 11.93 6.96 -28.23
N GLN A 651 12.33 6.93 -29.50
CA GLN A 651 11.76 7.78 -30.54
C GLN A 651 10.28 7.47 -30.76
N TRP A 652 9.92 6.17 -30.87
CA TRP A 652 8.54 5.72 -30.96
C TRP A 652 7.66 6.25 -29.82
N LEU A 653 8.23 6.29 -28.60
CA LEU A 653 7.56 6.79 -27.41
C LEU A 653 7.40 8.31 -27.48
N ARG A 654 8.48 9.05 -27.79
CA ARG A 654 8.47 10.51 -27.93
C ARG A 654 7.36 10.96 -28.87
N ASP A 655 7.21 10.29 -30.01
CA ASP A 655 6.25 10.66 -31.05
C ASP A 655 4.78 10.45 -30.63
N ARG A 656 4.53 9.71 -29.53
CA ARG A 656 3.20 9.44 -28.96
C ARG A 656 2.89 10.25 -27.71
N ILE A 657 3.87 10.97 -27.16
CA ILE A 657 3.63 11.87 -26.04
C ILE A 657 2.92 13.13 -26.58
N PRO A 658 1.78 13.56 -26.00
CA PRO A 658 1.10 14.78 -26.42
C PRO A 658 2.01 15.99 -26.35
N ARG A 659 2.04 16.82 -27.39
CA ARG A 659 2.95 18.00 -27.47
C ARG A 659 2.78 18.98 -26.30
N GLU A 660 1.59 19.05 -25.72
CA GLU A 660 1.21 19.95 -24.63
C GLU A 660 1.73 19.50 -23.25
N ASP A 661 2.08 18.22 -23.08
CA ASP A 661 2.44 17.62 -21.78
C ASP A 661 3.96 17.43 -21.59
N ILE A 662 4.79 17.95 -22.51
CA ILE A 662 6.23 17.72 -22.55
C ILE A 662 6.99 18.87 -21.88
N ILE A 663 7.43 18.64 -20.65
CA ILE A 663 8.53 19.40 -20.04
C ILE A 663 9.83 18.86 -20.66
N HIS A 664 10.54 19.69 -21.46
CA HIS A 664 11.77 19.38 -22.20
C HIS A 664 11.67 18.31 -23.32
N HIS A 665 11.74 18.75 -24.58
CA HIS A 665 11.42 17.97 -25.80
C HIS A 665 12.57 17.15 -26.42
N SER A 666 13.76 17.09 -25.80
CA SER A 666 14.87 16.36 -26.41
C SER A 666 14.74 14.85 -26.18
N ILE A 667 15.12 14.05 -27.18
CA ILE A 667 15.27 12.60 -27.03
C ILE A 667 16.19 12.29 -25.84
N GLU A 668 17.22 13.12 -25.64
CA GLU A 668 18.19 13.00 -24.56
C GLU A 668 17.56 13.12 -23.16
N SER A 669 16.67 14.10 -22.93
CA SER A 669 15.95 14.21 -21.65
C SER A 669 15.13 12.94 -21.37
N ILE A 670 14.41 12.43 -22.39
CA ILE A 670 13.62 11.20 -22.25
C ILE A 670 14.51 9.99 -21.94
N LEU A 671 15.66 9.85 -22.62
CA LEU A 671 16.61 8.76 -22.36
C LEU A 671 17.07 8.73 -20.90
N LEU A 672 17.43 9.89 -20.35
CA LEU A 672 17.93 10.01 -18.98
C LEU A 672 16.89 9.59 -17.94
N ARG A 673 15.60 9.83 -18.20
CA ARG A 673 14.48 9.44 -17.31
C ARG A 673 14.39 7.92 -17.07
N PHE A 674 14.76 7.11 -18.06
CA PHE A 674 14.74 5.65 -17.94
C PHE A 674 15.93 5.08 -17.16
N ARG A 675 16.95 5.90 -16.94
CA ARG A 675 18.16 5.57 -16.17
C ARG A 675 18.85 4.28 -16.65
N ALA A 676 18.91 4.10 -17.97
CA ALA A 676 19.52 2.93 -18.59
C ALA A 676 21.05 3.03 -18.58
N ASN A 677 21.73 1.89 -18.49
CA ASN A 677 23.18 1.82 -18.58
C ASN A 677 23.65 1.78 -20.04
N PHE A 678 22.91 1.10 -20.92
CA PHE A 678 23.24 0.96 -22.34
C PHE A 678 22.13 1.54 -23.22
N ILE A 679 22.49 2.44 -24.13
CA ILE A 679 21.60 2.94 -25.18
C ILE A 679 22.06 2.36 -26.50
N VAL A 680 21.26 1.46 -27.08
CA VAL A 680 21.58 0.83 -28.36
C VAL A 680 20.63 1.34 -29.43
N ASP A 681 21.14 1.61 -30.62
CA ASP A 681 20.33 1.96 -31.79
C ASP A 681 20.13 0.73 -32.65
N PHE A 682 18.95 0.11 -32.50
CA PHE A 682 18.46 -0.90 -33.43
C PHE A 682 17.45 -0.27 -34.38
N ALA A 683 17.37 -0.81 -35.60
CA ALA A 683 16.52 -0.23 -36.65
C ALA A 683 15.00 -0.26 -36.34
N LYS A 684 14.52 -1.20 -35.52
CA LYS A 684 13.09 -1.36 -35.21
C LYS A 684 12.82 -1.09 -33.72
N PRO A 685 11.73 -0.36 -33.39
CA PRO A 685 11.31 -0.21 -32.00
C PRO A 685 10.88 -1.57 -31.43
N PHE A 686 11.11 -1.76 -30.13
CA PHE A 686 10.80 -2.95 -29.32
C PHE A 686 11.53 -4.25 -29.67
N VAL A 687 12.39 -4.26 -30.69
CA VAL A 687 13.15 -5.46 -31.08
C VAL A 687 14.03 -5.98 -29.94
N GLU A 688 14.40 -5.13 -28.99
CA GLU A 688 15.14 -5.51 -27.79
C GLU A 688 14.38 -6.53 -26.92
N ASN A 689 13.05 -6.57 -26.98
CA ASN A 689 12.24 -7.48 -26.17
C ASN A 689 12.36 -8.95 -26.57
N ASP A 690 12.77 -9.20 -27.80
CA ASP A 690 12.84 -10.55 -28.40
C ASP A 690 14.25 -11.13 -28.34
N LEU A 691 15.21 -10.36 -27.82
CA LEU A 691 16.60 -10.77 -27.67
C LEU A 691 16.71 -11.94 -26.69
N ALA A 692 17.36 -13.03 -27.13
CA ALA A 692 17.87 -14.05 -26.23
C ALA A 692 19.27 -13.69 -25.74
N ILE A 693 20.13 -13.25 -26.66
CA ILE A 693 21.55 -12.96 -26.44
C ILE A 693 21.90 -11.63 -27.11
N LEU A 694 22.76 -10.85 -26.46
CA LEU A 694 23.30 -9.60 -26.98
C LEU A 694 24.83 -9.60 -26.85
N CYS A 695 25.53 -9.26 -27.91
CA CYS A 695 26.98 -9.17 -27.95
C CYS A 695 27.43 -7.72 -28.22
N PHE A 696 28.28 -7.19 -27.35
CA PHE A 696 29.07 -5.98 -27.61
C PHE A 696 30.48 -6.42 -27.94
N ASN A 697 30.85 -6.45 -29.22
CA ASN A 697 32.08 -7.10 -29.68
C ASN A 697 32.20 -8.53 -29.09
N ASP A 698 33.23 -8.80 -28.29
CA ASP A 698 33.51 -10.11 -27.68
C ASP A 698 32.74 -10.37 -26.37
N VAL A 699 31.92 -9.42 -25.90
CA VAL A 699 31.23 -9.50 -24.61
C VAL A 699 29.78 -9.88 -24.80
N SER A 700 29.37 -11.03 -24.26
CA SER A 700 28.00 -11.55 -24.39
C SER A 700 27.17 -11.39 -23.11
N PHE A 701 25.91 -11.00 -23.32
CA PHE A 701 24.89 -10.80 -22.31
C PHE A 701 23.65 -11.65 -22.66
N ASN A 702 23.03 -12.21 -21.63
CA ASN A 702 21.74 -12.87 -21.70
C ASN A 702 20.62 -11.89 -21.33
N PHE A 703 19.49 -12.03 -22.01
CA PHE A 703 18.25 -11.40 -21.57
C PHE A 703 17.83 -11.93 -20.19
N SER A 704 17.49 -11.01 -19.28
CA SER A 704 17.16 -11.32 -17.88
C SER A 704 15.77 -10.84 -17.47
N GLY A 705 14.97 -10.37 -18.42
CA GLY A 705 13.60 -9.88 -18.19
C GLY A 705 13.38 -8.44 -18.66
N GLN A 706 12.12 -8.06 -18.76
CA GLN A 706 11.71 -6.68 -19.08
C GLN A 706 11.66 -5.81 -17.82
N CYS A 707 12.00 -4.53 -17.96
CA CYS A 707 12.00 -3.60 -16.84
C CYS A 707 10.64 -2.92 -16.64
N THR A 708 9.91 -3.29 -15.58
CA THR A 708 8.72 -2.56 -15.12
C THR A 708 9.11 -1.15 -14.65
N ARG A 709 8.37 -0.15 -15.13
CA ARG A 709 8.57 1.26 -14.86
C ARG A 709 7.52 1.77 -13.88
N CYS A 710 7.93 2.75 -13.09
CA CYS A 710 7.10 3.44 -12.11
C CYS A 710 7.28 4.96 -12.28
N GLN A 711 6.66 5.75 -11.41
CA GLN A 711 6.73 7.22 -11.38
C GLN A 711 8.16 7.80 -11.42
N MET A 712 9.21 7.00 -11.18
CA MET A 712 10.59 7.45 -11.35
C MET A 712 10.88 8.05 -12.73
N ILE A 713 10.31 7.48 -13.80
CA ILE A 713 10.55 7.97 -15.17
C ILE A 713 9.84 9.31 -15.46
N CYS A 714 8.94 9.73 -14.57
CA CYS A 714 8.22 10.99 -14.67
C CYS A 714 9.00 12.18 -14.11
N ILE A 715 10.16 11.94 -13.51
CA ILE A 715 11.01 12.98 -12.93
C ILE A 715 11.97 13.45 -14.01
N ASP A 716 11.90 14.72 -14.37
CA ASP A 716 12.89 15.35 -15.23
C ASP A 716 14.27 15.28 -14.55
N GLN A 717 15.25 14.69 -15.24
CA GLN A 717 16.56 14.43 -14.64
C GLN A 717 17.46 15.67 -14.60
N GLU A 718 17.07 16.78 -15.22
CA GLU A 718 17.79 18.05 -15.15
C GLU A 718 17.21 18.97 -14.09
N THR A 719 15.87 19.05 -14.00
CA THR A 719 15.19 20.01 -13.11
C THR A 719 14.65 19.39 -11.82
N GLY A 720 14.33 18.09 -11.84
CA GLY A 720 13.63 17.40 -10.75
C GLY A 720 12.12 17.64 -10.71
N GLU A 721 11.57 18.36 -11.71
CA GLU A 721 10.13 18.53 -11.87
C GLU A 721 9.45 17.21 -12.25
N ILE A 722 8.19 17.06 -11.84
CA ILE A 722 7.41 15.83 -12.07
C ILE A 722 6.39 16.11 -13.17
N SER A 723 6.42 15.34 -14.25
CA SER A 723 5.38 15.28 -15.26
C SER A 723 4.49 14.04 -15.10
N LYS A 724 3.41 13.90 -15.88
CA LYS A 724 2.69 12.62 -15.99
C LYS A 724 3.35 11.69 -17.02
N GLU A 725 4.09 12.28 -17.94
CA GLU A 725 4.78 11.59 -19.02
C GLU A 725 6.21 11.20 -18.63
N PRO A 726 6.79 10.14 -19.23
CA PRO A 726 6.22 9.29 -20.29
C PRO A 726 5.36 8.12 -19.77
N LEU A 727 5.14 8.01 -18.46
CA LEU A 727 4.46 6.87 -17.86
C LEU A 727 3.01 6.76 -18.33
N GLN A 728 2.30 7.88 -18.46
CA GLN A 728 0.93 7.91 -18.97
C GLN A 728 0.83 7.38 -20.42
N THR A 729 1.73 7.82 -21.31
CA THR A 729 1.79 7.30 -22.69
C THR A 729 2.15 5.82 -22.71
N LEU A 730 3.10 5.35 -21.91
CA LEU A 730 3.40 3.91 -21.82
C LEU A 730 2.19 3.08 -21.38
N SER A 731 1.43 3.56 -20.40
CA SER A 731 0.19 2.92 -19.94
C SER A 731 -0.81 2.74 -21.07
N ARG A 732 -1.02 3.82 -21.84
CA ARG A 732 -1.98 3.88 -22.94
C ARG A 732 -1.58 2.97 -24.10
N GLU A 733 -0.32 3.04 -24.52
CA GLU A 733 0.15 2.39 -25.76
C GLU A 733 0.56 0.92 -25.54
N LEU A 734 0.98 0.54 -24.32
CA LEU A 734 1.41 -0.83 -24.00
C LEU A 734 0.38 -1.60 -23.16
N GLU A 735 -0.89 -1.16 -23.20
CA GLU A 735 -1.99 -1.83 -22.53
C GLU A 735 -1.69 -2.13 -21.05
N GLY A 736 -1.14 -1.13 -20.34
CA GLY A 736 -0.83 -1.24 -18.91
C GLY A 736 0.38 -2.07 -18.54
N LYS A 737 0.99 -2.77 -19.50
CA LYS A 737 2.28 -3.41 -19.31
C LYS A 737 3.31 -2.29 -19.31
N MET A 738 3.50 -1.66 -18.14
CA MET A 738 4.42 -0.53 -17.91
C MET A 738 5.90 -0.95 -18.05
N ARG A 739 6.25 -1.69 -19.10
CA ARG A 739 7.55 -2.30 -19.31
C ARG A 739 8.25 -1.54 -20.41
N PHE A 740 9.47 -1.11 -20.16
CA PHE A 740 10.27 -0.38 -21.14
C PHE A 740 11.74 -0.68 -20.93
N GLY A 741 12.44 -1.16 -21.95
CA GLY A 741 13.81 -1.65 -21.83
C GLY A 741 13.92 -3.02 -21.16
N ILE A 742 15.11 -3.59 -21.26
CA ILE A 742 15.42 -4.96 -20.86
C ILE A 742 16.57 -5.00 -19.87
N TYR A 743 16.51 -5.94 -18.95
CA TYR A 743 17.63 -6.26 -18.07
C TYR A 743 18.57 -7.24 -18.75
N LEU A 744 19.86 -6.99 -18.60
CA LEU A 744 20.91 -7.85 -19.12
C LEU A 744 21.70 -8.47 -17.97
N SER A 745 22.12 -9.73 -18.16
CA SER A 745 23.09 -10.38 -17.30
C SER A 745 24.24 -10.93 -18.15
N PRO A 746 25.49 -10.73 -17.73
CA PRO A 746 26.64 -11.19 -18.51
C PRO A 746 26.76 -12.73 -18.47
N ARG A 747 27.15 -13.35 -19.59
CA ARG A 747 27.13 -14.81 -19.78
C ARG A 747 28.42 -15.52 -19.35
N ASN A 748 29.58 -14.95 -19.67
CA ASN A 748 30.90 -15.45 -19.27
C ASN A 748 31.68 -14.28 -18.66
N LEU A 749 31.98 -14.33 -17.35
CA LEU A 749 32.76 -13.31 -16.65
C LEU A 749 33.99 -13.93 -15.97
N ASP A 750 34.92 -14.45 -16.76
CA ASP A 750 36.30 -14.66 -16.30
C ASP A 750 37.05 -13.31 -16.46
N ILE A 751 36.83 -12.40 -15.51
CA ILE A 751 37.24 -11.00 -15.64
C ILE A 751 38.61 -10.76 -15.02
N GLU A 752 39.61 -10.54 -15.87
CA GLU A 752 40.51 -9.41 -15.71
C GLU A 752 40.31 -8.44 -16.90
N SER A 753 39.60 -7.34 -16.65
CA SER A 753 39.50 -6.14 -17.50
C SER A 753 38.89 -6.26 -18.91
N VAL A 754 37.63 -6.67 -19.00
CA VAL A 754 36.84 -6.45 -20.22
C VAL A 754 36.40 -4.98 -20.31
N ILE A 755 36.54 -4.38 -21.49
CA ILE A 755 36.21 -2.98 -21.75
C ILE A 755 35.09 -2.89 -22.79
N ILE A 756 34.07 -2.07 -22.51
CA ILE A 756 33.03 -1.70 -23.47
C ILE A 756 33.41 -0.35 -24.08
N GLU A 757 33.30 -0.23 -25.40
CA GLU A 757 33.55 1.00 -26.15
C GLU A 757 32.24 1.60 -26.68
N CYS A 758 32.01 2.89 -26.41
CA CYS A 758 30.92 3.65 -26.98
C CYS A 758 31.09 3.72 -28.50
N GLY A 759 30.03 3.42 -29.24
CA GLY A 759 30.01 3.41 -30.70
C GLY A 759 30.28 2.04 -31.33
N CYS A 760 30.57 0.99 -30.55
CA CYS A 760 30.83 -0.35 -31.08
C CYS A 760 29.59 -0.95 -31.77
N SER A 761 29.83 -1.89 -32.70
CA SER A 761 28.77 -2.70 -33.28
C SER A 761 28.18 -3.63 -32.21
N VAL A 762 26.88 -3.85 -32.31
CA VAL A 762 26.12 -4.70 -31.39
C VAL A 762 25.38 -5.74 -32.22
N THR A 763 25.56 -7.01 -31.85
CA THR A 763 24.86 -8.12 -32.50
C THR A 763 23.90 -8.75 -31.50
N GLY A 764 22.62 -8.81 -31.86
CA GLY A 764 21.57 -9.46 -31.08
C GLY A 764 21.10 -10.73 -31.77
N TYR A 765 20.79 -11.76 -30.97
CA TYR A 765 20.25 -13.03 -31.46
C TYR A 765 18.85 -13.25 -30.88
N ILE A 766 17.87 -13.40 -31.78
CA ILE A 766 16.47 -13.68 -31.47
C ILE A 766 16.21 -15.17 -31.70
N ASN A 767 15.57 -15.86 -30.77
CA ASN A 767 15.19 -17.27 -30.97
C ASN A 767 14.05 -17.36 -32.00
N ASP A 768 14.16 -18.20 -33.02
CA ASP A 768 13.10 -18.41 -34.02
C ASP A 768 11.89 -19.22 -33.49
N LYS A 769 11.74 -19.34 -32.16
CA LYS A 769 10.63 -20.02 -31.48
C LYS A 769 9.91 -19.06 -30.54
N THR A 770 9.17 -18.12 -31.09
CA THR A 770 8.07 -17.42 -30.41
C THR A 770 6.95 -17.12 -31.39
#